data_AF-A0A454TI54-F1
#
_entry.id   AF-A0A454TI54-F1
#
_cell.length_a   1.000
_cell.length_b   1.000
_cell.length_c   1.000
_cell.angle_alpha   90.00
_cell.angle_beta   90.00
_cell.angle_gamma   90.00
#
_symmetry.space_group_name_H-M   'P 1'
#
loop_
_entity.id
_entity.type
_entity.pdbx_description
1 polymer ?
#
loop_
_entity_poly.entity_id
_entity_poly.type
_entity_poly.pdbx_seq_one_letter_code
_entity_poly.pdbx_strand_id
1 'polypeptide(L)'
;NGIDVSQLGGMYANKILLASTEKGVGVSLRGVAAAQAGDLTLTSQGKLLLAGQTNASGNLSVSAQGGIDNTGTTYGRQSASLSTSGDLTNSGTLAAQQNLSLNANHVTSSGTLGAGVNSDGSLAHAGDLSVVAGGAMSATGQNVAGGNATLQGASVNLAGSQTSANGNLNLNAQTGNLDLSGATASAGGALSANAQGALINDRGHLASQGATAITAGSLSNQNGQIVSQSTLSANIAGVLANQGGTLQAAGALNANAGSLDNTAGHIASLNADGLNLTTTGLLNNAQGGTIGGNGNVTVQAGQLNNTGTISAVQNLGVSTAQTLVNAGTLAANGNTTVSAGTTLTNAGGTIAAGQRTNVSAATLDNSAGAIAGNQLALAAANLINRTGSITQSGTGSITIGVSGTLDNTGGAIRTNSADLALAPATLINDHGTITDSGTGTLSVTTGRLSNNGGTIATNGALDVQAGAVSNQGGKLAAQSQATLNVASLDNSAGGYVGAQGVAITDQGALNNAGGTVAASGALTVSAGSIANAGGAIKNAGTQATRVSATQALSNTQGGLIGGNGEVSVSGGSVDNSGGTVAAGGAVTVQSGSTLGNVAGLIQAKGNASVTAGGAIDNTGGQIEADGTASTLQVAGAAVDNTNGRIANTGTGATQVTAATVVNANTGGAAGAGTIGGNGDVTVSGRALSNTQGGQIVAGHNLTLATAQSVNNSTGSLSAANNLTLDQSGAAVINQGGSMRGNGAVSLNVASLDNTSGKIGNDAGSGGSV
;
A
#
# COMPACT_ATOMS: atom_id res chain seq x y z
N ASN A 1 8.20 -80.98 30.81
CA ASN A 1 6.93 -81.71 30.64
C ASN A 1 5.90 -80.79 30.01
N GLY A 2 6.06 -80.45 28.73
CA GLY A 2 5.05 -79.70 27.96
C GLY A 2 4.23 -80.65 27.09
N ILE A 3 3.07 -80.21 26.62
CA ILE A 3 2.34 -80.94 25.59
C ILE A 3 3.02 -80.61 24.26
N ASP A 4 3.80 -81.56 23.71
CA ASP A 4 4.38 -81.43 22.38
C ASP A 4 3.70 -82.40 21.43
N VAL A 5 2.89 -81.87 20.49
CA VAL A 5 2.22 -82.70 19.48
C VAL A 5 3.03 -82.76 18.18
N SER A 6 4.28 -82.29 18.17
CA SER A 6 5.15 -82.28 16.99
C SER A 6 5.35 -83.67 16.37
N GLN A 7 5.26 -84.74 17.17
CA GLN A 7 5.44 -86.13 16.73
C GLN A 7 4.16 -86.81 16.21
N LEU A 8 2.98 -86.19 16.30
CA LEU A 8 1.70 -86.81 15.91
C LEU A 8 1.35 -86.64 14.41
N GLY A 9 2.12 -85.85 13.65
CA GLY A 9 1.85 -85.54 12.23
C GLY A 9 0.65 -84.59 12.03
N GLY A 10 -0.53 -84.97 12.51
CA GLY A 10 -1.73 -84.12 12.51
C GLY A 10 -2.82 -84.60 13.48
N MET A 11 -3.55 -83.65 14.05
CA MET A 11 -4.73 -83.85 14.90
C MET A 11 -5.96 -83.36 14.15
N TYR A 12 -6.89 -84.27 13.87
CA TYR A 12 -8.13 -83.99 13.13
C TYR A 12 -9.33 -84.47 13.95
N ALA A 13 -10.26 -83.58 14.27
CA ALA A 13 -11.48 -83.94 15.00
C ALA A 13 -12.63 -82.97 14.68
N ASN A 14 -13.86 -83.30 15.07
CA ASN A 14 -15.00 -82.38 14.92
C ASN A 14 -14.84 -81.13 15.81
N LYS A 15 -14.32 -81.31 17.03
CA LYS A 15 -13.94 -80.25 17.97
C LYS A 15 -12.61 -80.63 18.61
N ILE A 16 -11.75 -79.64 18.87
CA ILE A 16 -10.47 -79.87 19.55
C ILE A 16 -10.42 -78.98 20.80
N LEU A 17 -10.14 -79.59 21.95
CA LEU A 17 -9.78 -78.89 23.18
C LEU A 17 -8.42 -79.42 23.63
N LEU A 18 -7.43 -78.54 23.71
CA LEU A 18 -6.13 -78.85 24.27
C LEU A 18 -5.86 -77.92 25.45
N ALA A 19 -5.74 -78.49 26.64
CA ALA A 19 -5.55 -77.73 27.87
C ALA A 19 -4.29 -78.21 28.60
N SER A 20 -3.33 -77.31 28.80
CA SER A 20 -2.26 -77.44 29.78
C SER A 20 -2.64 -76.63 31.01
N THR A 21 -2.94 -77.31 32.11
CA THR A 21 -3.44 -76.71 33.36
C THR A 21 -2.36 -76.47 34.41
N GLU A 22 -1.13 -76.92 34.16
CA GLU A 22 0.01 -76.75 35.08
C GLU A 22 0.76 -75.44 34.81
N LYS A 23 0.94 -74.63 35.88
CA LYS A 23 1.63 -73.34 35.77
C LYS A 23 3.02 -73.50 35.14
N GLY A 24 3.28 -72.73 34.08
CA GLY A 24 4.56 -72.76 33.35
C GLY A 24 4.69 -73.89 32.34
N VAL A 25 3.72 -74.80 32.26
CA VAL A 25 3.74 -75.89 31.28
C VAL A 25 3.18 -75.42 29.94
N GLY A 26 4.04 -75.41 28.92
CA GLY A 26 3.72 -74.95 27.58
C GLY A 26 3.11 -76.02 26.67
N VAL A 27 2.60 -75.56 25.52
CA VAL A 27 2.04 -76.38 24.44
C VAL A 27 2.76 -76.03 23.13
N SER A 28 3.18 -77.05 22.37
CA SER A 28 3.89 -76.90 21.09
C SER A 28 3.13 -77.64 19.98
N LEU A 29 2.60 -76.88 19.02
CA LEU A 29 1.89 -77.35 17.82
C LEU A 29 2.74 -77.05 16.57
N ARG A 30 3.47 -78.05 16.08
CA ARG A 30 4.31 -77.94 14.86
C ARG A 30 3.69 -78.60 13.62
N GLY A 31 2.72 -79.50 13.80
CA GLY A 31 1.98 -80.20 12.74
C GLY A 31 0.62 -79.55 12.43
N VAL A 32 -0.31 -80.31 11.86
CA VAL A 32 -1.67 -79.83 11.61
C VAL A 32 -2.56 -80.06 12.84
N ALA A 33 -3.27 -79.05 13.32
CA ALA A 33 -4.37 -79.17 14.27
C ALA A 33 -5.63 -78.59 13.62
N ALA A 34 -6.56 -79.45 13.20
CA ALA A 34 -7.73 -79.04 12.42
C ALA A 34 -9.04 -79.53 13.03
N ALA A 35 -9.85 -78.60 13.55
CA ALA A 35 -11.24 -78.87 13.91
C ALA A 35 -12.12 -78.78 12.65
N GLN A 36 -12.57 -79.92 12.14
CA GLN A 36 -13.20 -80.05 10.81
C GLN A 36 -14.69 -79.64 10.77
N ALA A 37 -15.38 -79.67 11.91
CA ALA A 37 -16.82 -79.39 12.00
C ALA A 37 -17.24 -78.49 13.17
N GLY A 38 -16.29 -77.85 13.87
CA GLY A 38 -16.54 -77.10 15.09
C GLY A 38 -15.35 -76.31 15.60
N ASP A 39 -15.41 -75.94 16.87
CA ASP A 39 -14.45 -75.04 17.50
C ASP A 39 -13.13 -75.72 17.85
N LEU A 40 -12.06 -74.92 17.88
CA LEU A 40 -10.75 -75.30 18.37
C LEU A 40 -10.37 -74.40 19.55
N THR A 41 -10.17 -74.99 20.74
CA THR A 41 -9.78 -74.29 21.96
C THR A 41 -8.41 -74.76 22.42
N LEU A 42 -7.46 -73.84 22.57
CA LEU A 42 -6.14 -74.08 23.13
C LEU A 42 -6.00 -73.26 24.41
N THR A 43 -5.64 -73.91 25.51
CA THR A 43 -5.37 -73.24 26.78
C THR A 43 -4.04 -73.70 27.33
N SER A 44 -3.15 -72.78 27.68
CA SER A 44 -1.83 -73.07 28.21
C SER A 44 -1.51 -72.20 29.42
N GLN A 45 -1.20 -72.84 30.55
CA GLN A 45 -0.68 -72.13 31.72
C GLN A 45 0.81 -71.77 31.58
N GLY A 46 1.46 -72.11 30.45
CA GLY A 46 2.80 -71.69 30.04
C GLY A 46 2.79 -71.03 28.65
N LYS A 47 3.90 -71.16 27.89
CA LYS A 47 4.02 -70.63 26.53
C LYS A 47 3.27 -71.51 25.51
N LEU A 48 2.69 -70.92 24.48
CA LEU A 48 2.08 -71.63 23.35
C LEU A 48 2.86 -71.36 22.06
N LEU A 49 3.31 -72.41 21.38
CA LEU A 49 3.99 -72.32 20.08
C LEU A 49 3.09 -72.90 18.98
N LEU A 50 2.75 -72.09 17.99
CA LEU A 50 1.93 -72.39 16.82
C LEU A 50 2.79 -72.28 15.56
N ALA A 51 3.52 -73.34 15.24
CA ALA A 51 4.47 -73.35 14.12
C ALA A 51 3.95 -74.13 12.89
N GLY A 52 2.85 -74.87 13.04
CA GLY A 52 2.20 -75.64 11.96
C GLY A 52 0.90 -75.00 11.45
N GLN A 53 -0.08 -75.82 11.06
CA GLN A 53 -1.41 -75.33 10.63
C GLN A 53 -2.42 -75.54 11.75
N THR A 54 -2.94 -74.48 12.34
CA THR A 54 -3.96 -74.53 13.41
C THR A 54 -5.27 -73.96 12.88
N ASN A 55 -6.19 -74.83 12.46
CA ASN A 55 -7.40 -74.45 11.74
C ASN A 55 -8.68 -74.84 12.51
N ALA A 56 -9.66 -73.94 12.58
CA ALA A 56 -11.00 -74.24 13.08
C ALA A 56 -12.05 -73.97 12.01
N SER A 57 -12.97 -74.91 11.78
CA SER A 57 -14.15 -74.63 10.96
C SER A 57 -15.21 -73.79 11.69
N GLY A 58 -15.19 -73.81 13.02
CA GLY A 58 -15.93 -72.90 13.90
C GLY A 58 -15.04 -71.77 14.41
N ASN A 59 -15.19 -71.42 15.69
CA ASN A 59 -14.37 -70.44 16.37
C ASN A 59 -13.03 -71.04 16.80
N LEU A 60 -12.00 -70.21 16.77
CA LEU A 60 -10.69 -70.50 17.32
C LEU A 60 -10.48 -69.67 18.59
N SER A 61 -10.33 -70.32 19.75
CA SER A 61 -10.02 -69.67 21.01
C SER A 61 -8.67 -70.15 21.53
N VAL A 62 -7.76 -69.21 21.80
CA VAL A 62 -6.41 -69.50 22.22
C VAL A 62 -6.09 -68.64 23.44
N SER A 63 -5.71 -69.27 24.54
CA SER A 63 -5.30 -68.58 25.76
C SER A 63 -3.98 -69.13 26.28
N ALA A 64 -3.03 -68.26 26.60
CA ALA A 64 -1.75 -68.65 27.18
C ALA A 64 -1.32 -67.68 28.29
N GLN A 65 -0.80 -68.15 29.43
CA GLN A 65 -0.23 -67.24 30.43
C GLN A 65 1.19 -66.78 30.06
N GLY A 66 1.99 -67.67 29.44
CA GLY A 66 3.42 -67.46 29.18
C GLY A 66 3.76 -66.92 27.80
N GLY A 67 2.77 -66.40 27.05
CA GLY A 67 2.95 -65.89 25.69
C GLY A 67 2.52 -66.86 24.58
N ILE A 68 2.35 -66.32 23.38
CA ILE A 68 1.93 -67.03 22.16
C ILE A 68 2.93 -66.70 21.05
N ASP A 69 3.58 -67.70 20.47
CA ASP A 69 4.40 -67.56 19.27
C ASP A 69 3.69 -68.22 18.10
N ASN A 70 3.37 -67.44 17.06
CA ASN A 70 2.85 -67.96 15.81
C ASN A 70 3.87 -67.77 14.68
N THR A 71 4.43 -68.87 14.19
CA THR A 71 5.29 -68.88 13.00
C THR A 71 4.64 -69.62 11.83
N GLY A 72 3.51 -70.31 12.08
CA GLY A 72 2.74 -71.05 11.08
C GLY A 72 1.45 -70.33 10.64
N THR A 73 0.46 -71.09 10.18
CA THR A 73 -0.86 -70.58 9.81
C THR A 73 -1.86 -70.95 10.88
N THR A 74 -2.45 -69.95 11.53
CA THR A 74 -3.48 -70.12 12.54
C THR A 74 -4.74 -69.39 12.07
N TYR A 75 -5.81 -70.14 11.82
CA TYR A 75 -6.95 -69.67 11.06
C TYR A 75 -8.31 -70.17 11.59
N GLY A 76 -9.25 -69.24 11.78
CA GLY A 76 -10.66 -69.56 12.10
C GLY A 76 -11.59 -69.29 10.92
N ARG A 77 -12.45 -70.24 10.53
CA ARG A 77 -13.54 -69.99 9.55
C ARG A 77 -14.68 -69.16 10.14
N GLN A 78 -14.76 -69.03 11.46
CA GLN A 78 -15.58 -67.99 12.11
C GLN A 78 -14.65 -66.94 12.72
N SER A 79 -14.71 -66.71 14.02
CA SER A 79 -13.80 -65.79 14.72
C SER A 79 -12.57 -66.51 15.28
N ALA A 80 -11.46 -65.79 15.37
CA ALA A 80 -10.27 -66.19 16.10
C ALA A 80 -9.99 -65.20 17.24
N SER A 81 -9.84 -65.70 18.46
CA SER A 81 -9.51 -64.92 19.64
C SER A 81 -8.28 -65.50 20.33
N LEU A 82 -7.22 -64.69 20.45
CA LEU A 82 -5.97 -65.06 21.09
C LEU A 82 -5.74 -64.10 22.27
N SER A 83 -5.57 -64.64 23.48
CA SER A 83 -5.35 -63.84 24.69
C SER A 83 -4.17 -64.37 25.51
N THR A 84 -3.28 -63.48 25.96
CA THR A 84 -2.13 -63.82 26.79
C THR A 84 -1.76 -62.72 27.76
N SER A 85 -1.30 -63.09 28.97
CA SER A 85 -0.67 -62.14 29.90
C SER A 85 0.81 -61.87 29.57
N GLY A 86 1.44 -62.75 28.79
CA GLY A 86 2.77 -62.56 28.22
C GLY A 86 2.73 -61.92 26.83
N ASP A 87 3.81 -62.09 26.07
CA ASP A 87 3.96 -61.51 24.74
C ASP A 87 3.33 -62.38 23.64
N LEU A 88 2.83 -61.75 22.59
CA LEU A 88 2.38 -62.41 21.37
C LEU A 88 3.34 -62.05 20.23
N THR A 89 3.99 -63.07 19.66
CA THR A 89 4.83 -62.92 18.46
C THR A 89 4.15 -63.58 17.26
N ASN A 90 4.16 -62.91 16.11
CA ASN A 90 3.62 -63.43 14.86
C ASN A 90 4.57 -63.16 13.69
N SER A 91 5.20 -64.21 13.18
CA SER A 91 5.95 -64.17 11.91
C SER A 91 5.23 -64.91 10.77
N GLY A 92 4.14 -65.61 11.08
CA GLY A 92 3.30 -66.35 10.12
C GLY A 92 1.97 -65.65 9.84
N THR A 93 0.90 -66.43 9.67
CA THR A 93 -0.45 -65.91 9.44
C THR A 93 -1.32 -66.17 10.67
N LEU A 94 -1.88 -65.12 11.24
CA LEU A 94 -2.99 -65.16 12.20
C LEU A 94 -4.21 -64.56 11.52
N ALA A 95 -5.25 -65.36 11.27
CA ALA A 95 -6.40 -64.83 10.55
C ALA A 95 -7.75 -65.49 10.85
N ALA A 96 -8.82 -64.84 10.40
CA ALA A 96 -10.19 -65.33 10.52
C ALA A 96 -11.08 -64.86 9.34
N GLN A 97 -12.10 -65.64 8.97
CA GLN A 97 -13.13 -65.18 8.00
C GLN A 97 -14.07 -64.15 8.61
N GLN A 98 -14.25 -64.15 9.94
CA GLN A 98 -14.99 -63.11 10.65
C GLN A 98 -13.97 -62.25 11.40
N ASN A 99 -14.10 -62.15 12.72
CA ASN A 99 -13.27 -61.26 13.53
C ASN A 99 -11.98 -61.93 14.01
N LEU A 100 -10.89 -61.18 14.04
CA LEU A 100 -9.65 -61.54 14.72
C LEU A 100 -9.44 -60.61 15.92
N SER A 101 -9.38 -61.18 17.13
CA SER A 101 -9.11 -60.44 18.37
C SER A 101 -7.83 -60.95 19.03
N LEU A 102 -6.86 -60.05 19.23
CA LEU A 102 -5.60 -60.31 19.91
C LEU A 102 -5.50 -59.42 21.15
N ASN A 103 -5.21 -60.02 22.31
CA ASN A 103 -4.95 -59.29 23.56
C ASN A 103 -3.69 -59.85 24.23
N ALA A 104 -2.65 -59.01 24.39
CA ALA A 104 -1.36 -59.42 24.93
C ALA A 104 -0.72 -58.31 25.79
N ASN A 105 0.37 -58.64 26.51
CA ASN A 105 1.22 -57.61 27.10
C ASN A 105 1.93 -56.82 26.00
N HIS A 106 2.78 -57.47 25.20
CA HIS A 106 3.33 -56.92 23.96
C HIS A 106 2.84 -57.71 22.75
N VAL A 107 2.66 -57.02 21.62
CA VAL A 107 2.39 -57.67 20.32
C VAL A 107 3.52 -57.32 19.37
N THR A 108 4.16 -58.34 18.77
CA THR A 108 5.15 -58.17 17.70
C THR A 108 4.74 -59.01 16.50
N SER A 109 4.40 -58.38 15.38
CA SER A 109 3.96 -59.05 14.17
C SER A 109 4.73 -58.56 12.95
N SER A 110 5.53 -59.41 12.34
CA SER A 110 6.09 -59.20 11.00
C SER A 110 5.31 -59.95 9.92
N GLY A 111 4.41 -60.85 10.32
CA GLY A 111 3.54 -61.63 9.44
C GLY A 111 2.19 -60.98 9.17
N THR A 112 1.19 -61.80 8.81
CA THR A 112 -0.17 -61.35 8.48
C THR A 112 -1.09 -61.40 9.70
N LEU A 113 -1.78 -60.31 9.98
CA LEU A 113 -2.93 -60.22 10.88
C LEU A 113 -4.18 -59.92 10.04
N GLY A 114 -5.09 -60.90 9.90
CA GLY A 114 -6.22 -60.82 8.97
C GLY A 114 -7.59 -61.08 9.61
N ALA A 115 -8.54 -60.17 9.40
CA ALA A 115 -9.96 -60.40 9.68
C ALA A 115 -10.78 -60.22 8.40
N GLY A 116 -11.80 -61.06 8.19
CA GLY A 116 -12.54 -61.06 6.93
C GLY A 116 -11.83 -61.75 5.76
N VAL A 117 -10.77 -62.51 6.03
CA VAL A 117 -9.93 -63.13 4.99
C VAL A 117 -10.28 -64.60 4.78
N ASN A 118 -10.21 -65.05 3.53
CA ASN A 118 -10.30 -66.45 3.13
C ASN A 118 -9.07 -67.25 3.54
N SER A 119 -9.16 -68.58 3.42
CA SER A 119 -8.05 -69.48 3.73
C SER A 119 -6.89 -69.37 2.74
N ASP A 120 -7.13 -68.77 1.57
CA ASP A 120 -6.12 -68.41 0.57
C ASP A 120 -5.48 -67.02 0.84
N GLY A 121 -5.90 -66.32 1.91
CA GLY A 121 -5.41 -65.00 2.28
C GLY A 121 -6.11 -63.84 1.56
N SER A 122 -7.05 -64.09 0.65
CA SER A 122 -7.82 -63.03 -0.02
C SER A 122 -8.88 -62.41 0.90
N LEU A 123 -9.14 -61.11 0.76
CA LEU A 123 -10.19 -60.42 1.51
C LEU A 123 -11.56 -60.73 0.89
N ALA A 124 -12.51 -61.25 1.66
CA ALA A 124 -13.81 -61.69 1.10
C ALA A 124 -15.03 -61.47 2.00
N HIS A 125 -14.84 -61.12 3.27
CA HIS A 125 -15.93 -61.04 4.25
C HIS A 125 -15.80 -59.77 5.10
N ALA A 126 -16.92 -59.30 5.66
CA ALA A 126 -16.87 -58.29 6.70
C ALA A 126 -16.37 -58.94 8.01
N GLY A 127 -15.24 -58.45 8.53
CA GLY A 127 -14.61 -58.98 9.73
C GLY A 127 -13.71 -57.94 10.38
N ASP A 128 -13.86 -57.78 11.70
CA ASP A 128 -13.13 -56.77 12.46
C ASP A 128 -11.81 -57.32 12.99
N LEU A 129 -10.73 -56.55 12.81
CA LEU A 129 -9.42 -56.79 13.38
C LEU A 129 -9.26 -55.94 14.65
N SER A 130 -9.05 -56.59 15.79
CA SER A 130 -8.77 -55.91 17.06
C SER A 130 -7.45 -56.46 17.63
N VAL A 131 -6.44 -55.59 17.73
CA VAL A 131 -5.14 -55.90 18.30
C VAL A 131 -4.87 -54.94 19.45
N VAL A 132 -4.85 -55.46 20.67
CA VAL A 132 -4.67 -54.68 21.89
C VAL A 132 -3.46 -55.21 22.66
N ALA A 133 -2.46 -54.35 22.83
CA ALA A 133 -1.31 -54.59 23.69
C ALA A 133 -1.40 -53.71 24.94
N GLY A 134 -1.13 -54.27 26.12
CA GLY A 134 -0.96 -53.48 27.35
C GLY A 134 0.30 -52.60 27.33
N GLY A 135 1.32 -53.05 26.61
CA GLY A 135 2.59 -52.38 26.35
C GLY A 135 2.75 -52.02 24.86
N ALA A 136 3.98 -52.08 24.34
CA ALA A 136 4.26 -51.78 22.95
C ALA A 136 3.62 -52.79 21.97
N MET A 137 3.05 -52.26 20.89
CA MET A 137 2.60 -53.00 19.71
C MET A 137 3.53 -52.67 18.53
N SER A 138 4.07 -53.69 17.88
CA SER A 138 4.76 -53.60 16.60
C SER A 138 4.07 -54.54 15.61
N ALA A 139 3.55 -54.03 14.50
CA ALA A 139 2.86 -54.80 13.48
C ALA A 139 3.29 -54.36 12.07
N THR A 140 4.56 -54.58 11.75
CA THR A 140 5.24 -54.08 10.53
C THR A 140 4.98 -54.94 9.30
N GLY A 141 4.14 -55.99 9.39
CA GLY A 141 3.76 -56.86 8.28
C GLY A 141 2.48 -56.38 7.57
N GLN A 142 1.58 -57.33 7.29
CA GLN A 142 0.28 -57.07 6.66
C GLN A 142 -0.83 -57.07 7.72
N ASN A 143 -1.55 -55.97 7.87
CA ASN A 143 -2.70 -55.88 8.76
C ASN A 143 -3.96 -55.59 7.93
N VAL A 144 -4.88 -56.54 7.83
CA VAL A 144 -6.04 -56.43 6.91
C VAL A 144 -7.33 -56.74 7.64
N ALA A 145 -8.33 -55.86 7.49
CA ALA A 145 -9.69 -56.05 7.99
C ALA A 145 -10.73 -55.83 6.89
N GLY A 146 -11.62 -56.80 6.70
CA GLY A 146 -12.75 -56.65 5.80
C GLY A 146 -13.89 -55.80 6.37
N GLY A 147 -13.83 -55.52 7.67
CA GLY A 147 -14.61 -54.52 8.40
C GLY A 147 -13.69 -53.44 8.99
N ASN A 148 -13.79 -53.21 10.30
CA ASN A 148 -12.98 -52.23 11.02
C ASN A 148 -11.65 -52.82 11.51
N ALA A 149 -10.62 -51.99 11.63
CA ALA A 149 -9.37 -52.36 12.29
C ALA A 149 -9.09 -51.44 13.47
N THR A 150 -8.70 -52.01 14.61
CA THR A 150 -8.24 -51.30 15.80
C THR A 150 -6.90 -51.86 16.25
N LEU A 151 -5.87 -51.01 16.26
CA LEU A 151 -4.51 -51.35 16.66
C LEU A 151 -4.11 -50.42 17.82
N GLN A 152 -3.93 -51.00 19.00
CA GLN A 152 -3.73 -50.26 20.25
C GLN A 152 -2.55 -50.81 21.04
N GLY A 153 -1.75 -49.89 21.60
CA GLY A 153 -0.68 -50.19 22.56
C GLY A 153 -0.24 -48.95 23.32
N ALA A 154 0.69 -49.10 24.27
CA ALA A 154 1.39 -47.98 24.89
C ALA A 154 2.11 -47.14 23.83
N SER A 155 2.76 -47.81 22.87
CA SER A 155 3.27 -47.27 21.60
C SER A 155 2.85 -48.20 20.46
N VAL A 156 2.68 -47.67 19.25
CA VAL A 156 2.30 -48.44 18.07
C VAL A 156 3.32 -48.21 16.96
N ASN A 157 3.97 -49.27 16.50
CA ASN A 157 4.91 -49.24 15.38
C ASN A 157 4.34 -50.04 14.19
N LEU A 158 4.07 -49.32 13.11
CA LEU A 158 3.57 -49.80 11.83
C LEU A 158 4.54 -49.45 10.69
N ALA A 159 5.78 -49.09 10.97
CA ALA A 159 6.75 -48.70 9.97
C ALA A 159 6.88 -49.78 8.88
N GLY A 160 6.83 -49.35 7.61
CA GLY A 160 6.87 -50.21 6.42
C GLY A 160 5.68 -51.17 6.25
N SER A 161 4.68 -51.15 7.13
CA SER A 161 3.53 -52.05 7.05
C SER A 161 2.58 -51.70 5.90
N GLN A 162 1.78 -52.69 5.51
CA GLN A 162 0.54 -52.46 4.75
C GLN A 162 -0.65 -52.72 5.68
N THR A 163 -1.30 -51.65 6.10
CA THR A 163 -2.48 -51.69 6.97
C THR A 163 -3.72 -51.25 6.19
N SER A 164 -4.78 -52.05 6.16
CA SER A 164 -6.01 -51.73 5.41
C SER A 164 -7.25 -52.18 6.15
N ALA A 165 -8.26 -51.31 6.22
CA ALA A 165 -9.60 -51.63 6.70
C ALA A 165 -10.64 -51.18 5.67
N ASN A 166 -11.58 -52.05 5.28
CA ASN A 166 -12.71 -51.61 4.43
C ASN A 166 -13.69 -50.70 5.18
N GLY A 167 -13.73 -50.81 6.52
CA GLY A 167 -14.45 -49.92 7.42
C GLY A 167 -13.52 -48.88 8.04
N ASN A 168 -13.70 -48.62 9.33
CA ASN A 168 -12.89 -47.65 10.06
C ASN A 168 -11.52 -48.21 10.46
N LEU A 169 -10.49 -47.37 10.46
CA LEU A 169 -9.16 -47.69 10.98
C LEU A 169 -8.86 -46.84 12.21
N ASN A 170 -8.66 -47.47 13.36
CA ASN A 170 -8.30 -46.83 14.61
C ASN A 170 -6.88 -47.23 15.03
N LEU A 171 -5.98 -46.26 15.11
CA LEU A 171 -4.60 -46.41 15.55
C LEU A 171 -4.41 -45.64 16.85
N ASN A 172 -4.03 -46.31 17.93
CA ASN A 172 -3.98 -45.70 19.26
C ASN A 172 -2.71 -46.05 20.05
N ALA A 173 -1.78 -45.09 20.11
CA ALA A 173 -0.62 -45.10 20.98
C ALA A 173 -0.94 -44.33 22.27
N GLN A 174 -1.28 -45.06 23.32
CA GLN A 174 -1.86 -44.50 24.54
C GLN A 174 -0.91 -43.60 25.32
N THR A 175 0.40 -43.84 25.32
CA THR A 175 1.38 -43.07 26.11
C THR A 175 2.60 -42.65 25.29
N GLY A 176 2.83 -43.25 24.13
CA GLY A 176 4.02 -43.09 23.31
C GLY A 176 3.71 -42.69 21.87
N ASN A 177 4.60 -43.09 20.97
CA ASN A 177 4.55 -42.71 19.56
C ASN A 177 3.70 -43.68 18.73
N LEU A 178 3.14 -43.15 17.64
CA LEU A 178 2.58 -43.88 16.52
C LEU A 178 3.53 -43.73 15.32
N ASP A 179 4.27 -44.77 14.98
CA ASP A 179 5.22 -44.78 13.87
C ASP A 179 4.60 -45.44 12.63
N LEU A 180 4.44 -44.67 11.56
CA LEU A 180 3.93 -45.02 10.24
C LEU A 180 4.98 -44.74 9.14
N SER A 181 6.27 -44.64 9.52
CA SER A 181 7.34 -44.33 8.58
C SER A 181 7.38 -45.33 7.42
N GLY A 182 7.26 -44.83 6.18
CA GLY A 182 7.22 -45.68 4.98
C GLY A 182 6.04 -46.66 4.90
N ALA A 183 5.06 -46.55 5.79
CA ALA A 183 3.90 -47.44 5.82
C ALA A 183 2.83 -47.00 4.81
N THR A 184 1.97 -47.93 4.39
CA THR A 184 0.71 -47.60 3.71
C THR A 184 -0.45 -48.02 4.60
N ALA A 185 -1.23 -47.06 5.09
CA ALA A 185 -2.37 -47.27 5.98
C ALA A 185 -3.63 -46.65 5.35
N SER A 186 -4.66 -47.48 5.08
CA SER A 186 -5.89 -47.03 4.44
C SER A 186 -7.17 -47.46 5.16
N ALA A 187 -8.19 -46.59 5.13
CA ALA A 187 -9.53 -46.84 5.63
C ALA A 187 -10.59 -46.61 4.54
N GLY A 188 -11.49 -47.57 4.33
CA GLY A 188 -12.69 -47.40 3.51
C GLY A 188 -13.79 -46.58 4.22
N GLY A 189 -13.67 -46.41 5.53
CA GLY A 189 -14.46 -45.50 6.37
C GLY A 189 -13.60 -44.38 6.96
N ALA A 190 -13.86 -44.03 8.22
CA ALA A 190 -13.10 -43.03 8.95
C ALA A 190 -11.75 -43.59 9.43
N LEU A 191 -10.77 -42.69 9.54
CA LEU A 191 -9.46 -42.98 10.10
C LEU A 191 -9.25 -42.14 11.37
N SER A 192 -8.91 -42.78 12.47
CA SER A 192 -8.54 -42.13 13.72
C SER A 192 -7.12 -42.53 14.11
N ALA A 193 -6.24 -41.56 14.26
CA ALA A 193 -4.85 -41.78 14.69
C ALA A 193 -4.54 -40.93 15.92
N ASN A 194 -4.34 -41.60 17.06
CA ASN A 194 -4.08 -40.96 18.36
C ASN A 194 -2.71 -41.38 18.88
N ALA A 195 -1.88 -40.41 19.25
CA ALA A 195 -0.61 -40.63 19.93
C ALA A 195 -0.42 -39.58 21.03
N GLN A 196 -0.21 -39.97 22.29
CA GLN A 196 0.21 -38.97 23.29
C GLN A 196 1.58 -38.37 22.96
N GLY A 197 2.46 -39.15 22.32
CA GLY A 197 3.76 -38.70 21.80
C GLY A 197 3.68 -38.22 20.35
N ALA A 198 4.65 -38.62 19.53
CA ALA A 198 4.71 -38.25 18.12
C ALA A 198 3.89 -39.21 17.24
N LEU A 199 3.18 -38.66 16.25
CA LEU A 199 2.77 -39.39 15.06
C LEU A 199 3.82 -39.14 13.97
N ILE A 200 4.45 -40.21 13.46
CA ILE A 200 5.51 -40.13 12.45
C ILE A 200 5.01 -40.80 11.17
N ASN A 201 4.67 -40.03 10.15
CA ASN A 201 4.21 -40.48 8.83
C ASN A 201 5.26 -40.16 7.75
N ASP A 202 6.53 -40.13 8.11
CA ASP A 202 7.60 -39.76 7.18
C ASP A 202 7.71 -40.77 6.05
N ARG A 203 7.59 -40.30 4.80
CA ARG A 203 7.49 -41.14 3.59
C ARG A 203 6.34 -42.16 3.63
N GLY A 204 5.40 -42.01 4.55
CA GLY A 204 4.22 -42.87 4.68
C GLY A 204 3.04 -42.36 3.86
N HIS A 205 2.07 -43.23 3.63
CA HIS A 205 0.79 -42.93 2.99
C HIS A 205 -0.35 -43.30 3.92
N LEU A 206 -1.04 -42.28 4.44
CA LEU A 206 -2.18 -42.42 5.33
C LEU A 206 -3.42 -41.88 4.62
N ALA A 207 -4.39 -42.75 4.33
CA ALA A 207 -5.55 -42.39 3.50
C ALA A 207 -6.89 -42.86 4.09
N SER A 208 -7.95 -42.07 3.91
CA SER A 208 -9.32 -42.47 4.26
C SER A 208 -10.34 -42.06 3.21
N GLN A 209 -11.33 -42.92 2.97
CA GLN A 209 -12.51 -42.55 2.17
C GLN A 209 -13.52 -41.73 3.01
N GLY A 210 -13.54 -41.92 4.34
CA GLY A 210 -14.29 -41.10 5.30
C GLY A 210 -13.44 -40.00 5.93
N ALA A 211 -13.86 -39.49 7.09
CA ALA A 211 -13.13 -38.45 7.81
C ALA A 211 -11.83 -38.98 8.43
N THR A 212 -10.77 -38.17 8.42
CA THR A 212 -9.53 -38.43 9.15
C THR A 212 -9.44 -37.52 10.38
N ALA A 213 -9.21 -38.10 11.55
CA ALA A 213 -8.93 -37.41 12.79
C ALA A 213 -7.55 -37.80 13.32
N ILE A 214 -6.69 -36.82 13.54
CA ILE A 214 -5.35 -36.98 14.12
C ILE A 214 -5.30 -36.20 15.43
N THR A 215 -4.85 -36.84 16.49
CA THR A 215 -4.48 -36.18 17.75
C THR A 215 -3.08 -36.63 18.14
N ALA A 216 -2.14 -35.69 18.25
CA ALA A 216 -0.76 -36.04 18.62
C ALA A 216 -0.06 -34.97 19.47
N GLY A 217 0.95 -35.38 20.24
CA GLY A 217 1.91 -34.46 20.84
C GLY A 217 2.71 -33.70 19.77
N SER A 218 3.14 -34.38 18.72
CA SER A 218 3.72 -33.80 17.51
C SER A 218 3.36 -34.62 16.27
N LEU A 219 3.35 -34.01 15.10
CA LEU A 219 3.13 -34.69 13.83
C LEU A 219 4.32 -34.45 12.90
N SER A 220 4.98 -35.53 12.47
CA SER A 220 5.96 -35.51 11.38
C SER A 220 5.35 -36.15 10.14
N ASN A 221 5.31 -35.41 9.03
CA ASN A 221 4.82 -35.88 7.74
C ASN A 221 5.84 -35.53 6.64
N GLN A 222 7.12 -35.75 6.91
CA GLN A 222 8.19 -35.33 6.00
C GLN A 222 8.19 -36.23 4.76
N ASN A 223 7.97 -35.64 3.58
CA ASN A 223 7.77 -36.36 2.32
C ASN A 223 6.67 -37.44 2.39
N GLY A 224 5.77 -37.33 3.37
CA GLY A 224 4.64 -38.24 3.57
C GLY A 224 3.35 -37.69 2.99
N GLN A 225 2.30 -38.50 2.99
CA GLN A 225 0.97 -38.13 2.54
C GLN A 225 -0.08 -38.49 3.60
N ILE A 226 -0.94 -37.53 3.90
CA ILE A 226 -2.14 -37.69 4.71
C ILE A 226 -3.30 -37.16 3.88
N VAL A 227 -4.17 -38.05 3.40
CA VAL A 227 -5.24 -37.72 2.46
C VAL A 227 -6.59 -38.21 2.99
N SER A 228 -7.55 -37.32 3.10
CA SER A 228 -8.94 -37.64 3.43
C SER A 228 -9.85 -37.31 2.26
N GLN A 229 -10.67 -38.27 1.82
CA GLN A 229 -11.74 -38.02 0.85
C GLN A 229 -12.98 -37.36 1.48
N SER A 230 -12.91 -37.01 2.78
CA SER A 230 -13.90 -36.22 3.50
C SER A 230 -13.18 -35.10 4.26
N THR A 231 -13.47 -34.89 5.54
CA THR A 231 -12.79 -33.90 6.39
C THR A 231 -11.46 -34.44 6.92
N LEU A 232 -10.50 -33.54 7.14
CA LEU A 232 -9.25 -33.82 7.85
C LEU A 232 -9.15 -32.90 9.07
N SER A 233 -9.06 -33.46 10.26
CA SER A 233 -8.86 -32.73 11.52
C SER A 233 -7.55 -33.17 12.17
N ALA A 234 -6.59 -32.27 12.32
CA ALA A 234 -5.32 -32.52 12.98
C ALA A 234 -5.17 -31.63 14.22
N ASN A 235 -5.18 -32.22 15.41
CA ASN A 235 -5.00 -31.51 16.68
C ASN A 235 -3.66 -31.90 17.29
N ILE A 236 -2.67 -31.03 17.10
CA ILE A 236 -1.28 -31.26 17.45
C ILE A 236 -0.88 -30.33 18.59
N ALA A 237 -0.39 -30.86 19.71
CA ALA A 237 -0.02 -30.01 20.84
C ALA A 237 1.24 -29.16 20.56
N GLY A 238 2.22 -29.76 19.88
CA GLY A 238 3.51 -29.16 19.53
C GLY A 238 3.65 -28.90 18.04
N VAL A 239 4.71 -29.44 17.44
CA VAL A 239 5.08 -29.15 16.05
C VAL A 239 4.30 -30.04 15.07
N LEU A 240 3.74 -29.42 14.03
CA LEU A 240 3.32 -30.08 12.80
C LEU A 240 4.38 -29.82 11.70
N ALA A 241 5.19 -30.83 11.39
CA ALA A 241 6.21 -30.77 10.35
C ALA A 241 5.71 -31.43 9.06
N ASN A 242 5.39 -30.61 8.05
CA ASN A 242 4.92 -31.04 6.74
C ASN A 242 5.96 -30.75 5.64
N GLN A 243 7.25 -30.89 5.94
CA GLN A 243 8.31 -30.56 5.00
C GLN A 243 8.30 -31.53 3.81
N GLY A 244 8.08 -31.02 2.60
CA GLY A 244 7.91 -31.84 1.39
C GLY A 244 6.69 -32.78 1.41
N GLY A 245 5.84 -32.68 2.43
CA GLY A 245 4.70 -33.57 2.65
C GLY A 245 3.38 -33.02 2.14
N THR A 246 2.36 -33.86 2.13
CA THR A 246 0.98 -33.51 1.76
C THR A 246 0.01 -33.75 2.91
N LEU A 247 -0.76 -32.73 3.28
CA LEU A 247 -2.00 -32.82 4.06
C LEU A 247 -3.16 -32.36 3.17
N GLN A 248 -4.06 -33.26 2.80
CA GLN A 248 -5.14 -32.95 1.86
C GLN A 248 -6.49 -33.48 2.35
N ALA A 249 -7.53 -32.66 2.19
CA ALA A 249 -8.92 -33.05 2.40
C ALA A 249 -9.73 -32.75 1.14
N ALA A 250 -10.60 -33.67 0.75
CA ALA A 250 -11.62 -33.39 -0.26
C ALA A 250 -12.70 -32.44 0.29
N GLY A 251 -12.99 -32.54 1.58
CA GLY A 251 -13.83 -31.62 2.35
C GLY A 251 -13.02 -30.59 3.14
N ALA A 252 -13.56 -30.16 4.28
CA ALA A 252 -12.88 -29.23 5.18
C ALA A 252 -11.57 -29.80 5.75
N LEU A 253 -10.53 -28.96 5.80
CA LEU A 253 -9.28 -29.24 6.51
C LEU A 253 -9.14 -28.30 7.70
N ASN A 254 -9.00 -28.86 8.90
CA ASN A 254 -8.72 -28.10 10.13
C ASN A 254 -7.42 -28.62 10.76
N ALA A 255 -6.43 -27.76 10.96
CA ALA A 255 -5.22 -28.12 11.69
C ALA A 255 -4.91 -27.10 12.79
N ASN A 256 -4.80 -27.59 14.02
CA ASN A 256 -4.38 -26.85 15.19
C ASN A 256 -2.99 -27.36 15.61
N ALA A 257 -2.02 -26.47 15.77
CA ALA A 257 -0.66 -26.84 16.18
C ALA A 257 -0.04 -25.80 17.14
N GLY A 258 0.97 -26.18 17.91
CA GLY A 258 1.84 -25.21 18.58
C GLY A 258 2.64 -24.39 17.56
N SER A 259 3.22 -25.08 16.57
CA SER A 259 3.86 -24.46 15.40
C SER A 259 3.70 -25.35 14.18
N LEU A 260 3.81 -24.76 12.99
CA LEU A 260 3.64 -25.47 11.72
C LEU A 260 4.77 -25.12 10.77
N ASP A 261 5.41 -26.14 10.19
CA ASP A 261 6.40 -26.00 9.13
C ASP A 261 5.90 -26.67 7.85
N ASN A 262 5.68 -25.86 6.81
CA ASN A 262 5.22 -26.28 5.49
C ASN A 262 6.28 -26.00 4.41
N THR A 263 7.57 -26.06 4.75
CA THR A 263 8.66 -25.90 3.77
C THR A 263 8.54 -26.93 2.65
N ALA A 264 8.45 -26.48 1.39
CA ALA A 264 8.19 -27.33 0.22
C ALA A 264 6.96 -28.26 0.33
N GLY A 265 6.08 -28.02 1.30
CA GLY A 265 4.92 -28.86 1.59
C GLY A 265 3.65 -28.41 0.88
N HIS A 266 2.62 -29.25 0.94
CA HIS A 266 1.28 -28.99 0.41
C HIS A 266 0.22 -29.20 1.48
N ILE A 267 -0.58 -28.18 1.76
CA ILE A 267 -1.76 -28.26 2.63
C ILE A 267 -2.96 -27.76 1.84
N ALA A 268 -3.97 -28.61 1.61
CA ALA A 268 -5.10 -28.22 0.77
C ALA A 268 -6.48 -28.77 1.16
N SER A 269 -7.50 -27.92 0.97
CA SER A 269 -8.93 -28.29 0.93
C SER A 269 -9.44 -28.22 -0.51
N LEU A 270 -9.90 -29.34 -1.07
CA LEU A 270 -10.25 -29.43 -2.49
C LEU A 270 -11.68 -28.99 -2.83
N ASN A 271 -12.54 -28.73 -1.85
CA ASN A 271 -13.89 -28.21 -2.09
C ASN A 271 -14.11 -26.83 -1.43
N ALA A 272 -15.36 -26.39 -1.44
CA ALA A 272 -15.78 -25.10 -0.93
C ALA A 272 -15.87 -25.01 0.61
N ASP A 273 -15.71 -26.11 1.35
CA ASP A 273 -15.89 -26.16 2.81
C ASP A 273 -14.77 -25.40 3.55
N GLY A 274 -13.58 -25.33 2.94
CA GLY A 274 -12.50 -24.45 3.35
C GLY A 274 -11.41 -25.10 4.21
N LEU A 275 -10.42 -24.28 4.54
CA LEU A 275 -9.20 -24.66 5.25
C LEU A 275 -9.00 -23.70 6.44
N ASN A 276 -8.87 -24.25 7.65
CA ASN A 276 -8.52 -23.49 8.83
C ASN A 276 -7.20 -24.00 9.43
N LEU A 277 -6.23 -23.11 9.55
CA LEU A 277 -4.96 -23.37 10.23
C LEU A 277 -4.83 -22.44 11.43
N THR A 278 -4.63 -23.02 12.61
CA THR A 278 -4.42 -22.28 13.85
C THR A 278 -3.10 -22.70 14.47
N THR A 279 -2.22 -21.74 14.73
CA THR A 279 -0.97 -21.95 15.47
C THR A 279 -0.82 -20.94 16.60
N THR A 280 -0.34 -21.38 17.76
CA THR A 280 -0.04 -20.44 18.87
C THR A 280 1.33 -19.77 18.69
N GLY A 281 2.25 -20.45 18.01
CA GLY A 281 3.59 -19.99 17.68
C GLY A 281 3.75 -19.64 16.20
N LEU A 282 4.87 -20.08 15.61
CA LEU A 282 5.24 -19.81 14.24
C LEU A 282 4.51 -20.73 13.26
N LEU A 283 3.91 -20.14 12.23
CA LEU A 283 3.60 -20.81 10.97
C LEU A 283 4.65 -20.42 9.93
N ASN A 284 5.39 -21.40 9.42
CA ASN A 284 6.40 -21.21 8.38
C ASN A 284 5.94 -21.86 7.07
N ASN A 285 5.47 -21.05 6.13
CA ASN A 285 5.20 -21.48 4.75
C ASN A 285 6.37 -21.04 3.86
N ALA A 286 7.47 -21.80 3.94
CA ALA A 286 8.72 -21.43 3.27
C ALA A 286 8.71 -21.78 1.77
N GLN A 287 9.86 -21.65 1.10
CA GLN A 287 10.02 -21.84 -0.35
C GLN A 287 9.41 -23.17 -0.82
N GLY A 288 8.63 -23.11 -1.90
CA GLY A 288 7.90 -24.26 -2.45
C GLY A 288 6.66 -24.69 -1.65
N GLY A 289 6.46 -24.11 -0.46
CA GLY A 289 5.30 -24.36 0.39
C GLY A 289 4.02 -23.80 -0.23
N THR A 290 2.96 -24.60 -0.20
CA THR A 290 1.62 -24.23 -0.64
C THR A 290 0.59 -24.52 0.45
N ILE A 291 -0.22 -23.51 0.74
CA ILE A 291 -1.39 -23.61 1.62
C ILE A 291 -2.55 -23.05 0.82
N GLY A 292 -3.57 -23.86 0.53
CA GLY A 292 -4.63 -23.41 -0.37
C GLY A 292 -5.97 -24.10 -0.22
N GLY A 293 -7.02 -23.47 -0.74
CA GLY A 293 -8.35 -24.07 -0.76
C GLY A 293 -9.25 -23.52 -1.84
N ASN A 294 -10.14 -24.38 -2.35
CA ASN A 294 -11.24 -23.96 -3.22
C ASN A 294 -12.36 -23.23 -2.42
N GLY A 295 -12.35 -23.38 -1.10
CA GLY A 295 -13.19 -22.67 -0.14
C GLY A 295 -12.57 -21.36 0.36
N ASN A 296 -13.02 -20.94 1.53
CA ASN A 296 -12.30 -19.95 2.32
C ASN A 296 -11.04 -20.58 2.93
N VAL A 297 -9.97 -19.80 3.03
CA VAL A 297 -8.76 -20.18 3.76
C VAL A 297 -8.55 -19.20 4.91
N THR A 298 -8.49 -19.72 6.13
CA THR A 298 -8.23 -18.94 7.34
C THR A 298 -6.94 -19.40 7.99
N VAL A 299 -6.01 -18.48 8.19
CA VAL A 299 -4.74 -18.71 8.90
C VAL A 299 -4.69 -17.80 10.12
N GLN A 300 -4.60 -18.40 11.30
CA GLN A 300 -4.41 -17.71 12.58
C GLN A 300 -3.10 -18.19 13.20
N ALA A 301 -2.16 -17.29 13.46
CA ALA A 301 -0.84 -17.66 13.98
C ALA A 301 -0.35 -16.71 15.07
N GLY A 302 0.57 -17.16 15.92
CA GLY A 302 1.36 -16.26 16.75
C GLY A 302 2.22 -15.35 15.87
N GLN A 303 2.94 -15.98 14.94
CA GLN A 303 3.75 -15.34 13.90
C GLN A 303 3.59 -16.09 12.58
N LEU A 304 3.69 -15.39 11.46
CA LEU A 304 3.68 -16.00 10.12
C LEU A 304 4.93 -15.59 9.34
N ASN A 305 5.65 -16.59 8.83
CA ASN A 305 6.65 -16.42 7.77
C ASN A 305 6.12 -17.08 6.50
N ASN A 306 5.91 -16.29 5.46
CA ASN A 306 5.47 -16.78 4.15
C ASN A 306 6.48 -16.37 3.08
N THR A 307 7.22 -17.34 2.55
CA THR A 307 8.01 -17.20 1.31
C THR A 307 7.47 -18.11 0.20
N GLY A 308 6.42 -18.88 0.48
CA GLY A 308 5.66 -19.69 -0.49
C GLY A 308 4.36 -19.02 -0.91
N THR A 309 3.33 -19.84 -1.15
CA THR A 309 1.99 -19.37 -1.55
C THR A 309 0.95 -19.75 -0.52
N ILE A 310 0.16 -18.77 -0.07
CA ILE A 310 -1.10 -18.99 0.66
C ILE A 310 -2.23 -18.40 -0.20
N SER A 311 -3.17 -19.24 -0.64
CA SER A 311 -4.21 -18.81 -1.57
C SER A 311 -5.60 -19.36 -1.29
N ALA A 312 -6.63 -18.63 -1.72
CA ALA A 312 -8.02 -19.09 -1.64
C ALA A 312 -8.76 -18.80 -2.96
N VAL A 313 -9.65 -19.70 -3.38
CA VAL A 313 -10.57 -19.37 -4.48
C VAL A 313 -11.65 -18.40 -3.98
N GLN A 314 -12.19 -18.60 -2.77
CA GLN A 314 -13.16 -17.66 -2.20
C GLN A 314 -12.45 -16.55 -1.45
N ASN A 315 -12.41 -16.59 -0.12
CA ASN A 315 -11.78 -15.55 0.67
C ASN A 315 -10.56 -16.08 1.43
N LEU A 316 -9.52 -15.24 1.52
CA LEU A 316 -8.34 -15.48 2.34
C LEU A 316 -8.40 -14.57 3.57
N GLY A 317 -8.35 -15.17 4.75
CA GLY A 317 -8.16 -14.47 6.03
C GLY A 317 -6.85 -14.88 6.65
N VAL A 318 -5.96 -13.94 6.93
CA VAL A 318 -4.69 -14.17 7.63
C VAL A 318 -4.60 -13.22 8.80
N SER A 319 -4.49 -13.76 10.01
CA SER A 319 -4.36 -12.98 11.25
C SER A 319 -3.18 -13.49 12.06
N THR A 320 -2.34 -12.56 12.52
CA THR A 320 -1.22 -12.87 13.41
C THR A 320 -1.29 -12.06 14.69
N ALA A 321 -1.03 -12.71 15.83
CA ALA A 321 -1.00 -12.02 17.12
C ALA A 321 0.16 -11.01 17.21
N GLN A 322 1.28 -11.28 16.52
CA GLN A 322 2.48 -10.45 16.53
C GLN A 322 2.86 -10.00 15.11
N THR A 323 3.76 -10.75 14.47
CA THR A 323 4.42 -10.35 13.22
C THR A 323 3.97 -11.22 12.05
N LEU A 324 3.83 -10.59 10.89
CA LEU A 324 3.62 -11.27 9.62
C LEU A 324 4.71 -10.83 8.65
N VAL A 325 5.52 -11.78 8.18
CA VAL A 325 6.51 -11.57 7.12
C VAL A 325 6.03 -12.30 5.88
N ASN A 326 5.73 -11.54 4.83
CA ASN A 326 5.37 -12.03 3.51
C ASN A 326 6.40 -11.59 2.48
N ALA A 327 7.23 -12.54 2.05
CA ALA A 327 8.09 -12.41 0.86
C ALA A 327 7.60 -13.32 -0.29
N GLY A 328 6.46 -14.00 -0.12
CA GLY A 328 5.79 -14.83 -1.12
C GLY A 328 4.44 -14.22 -1.54
N THR A 329 3.44 -15.08 -1.72
CA THR A 329 2.09 -14.66 -2.15
C THR A 329 1.04 -14.93 -1.07
N LEU A 330 0.22 -13.92 -0.77
CA LEU A 330 -1.07 -14.03 -0.10
C LEU A 330 -2.15 -13.55 -1.09
N ALA A 331 -2.99 -14.45 -1.61
CA ALA A 331 -3.95 -14.05 -2.65
C ALA A 331 -5.30 -14.78 -2.59
N ALA A 332 -6.36 -14.12 -3.05
CA ALA A 332 -7.65 -14.75 -3.26
C ALA A 332 -8.39 -14.23 -4.50
N ASN A 333 -9.25 -15.04 -5.12
CA ASN A 333 -10.12 -14.52 -6.20
C ASN A 333 -11.27 -13.66 -5.63
N GLY A 334 -11.73 -13.96 -4.41
CA GLY A 334 -12.66 -13.12 -3.65
C GLY A 334 -11.91 -12.04 -2.87
N ASN A 335 -12.12 -11.99 -1.55
CA ASN A 335 -11.49 -10.99 -0.69
C ASN A 335 -10.24 -11.54 0.01
N THR A 336 -9.26 -10.67 0.24
CA THR A 336 -8.08 -10.97 1.06
C THR A 336 -8.06 -10.02 2.25
N THR A 337 -8.09 -10.56 3.46
CA THR A 337 -7.95 -9.80 4.72
C THR A 337 -6.70 -10.25 5.44
N VAL A 338 -5.77 -9.33 5.69
CA VAL A 338 -4.50 -9.59 6.38
C VAL A 338 -4.38 -8.66 7.59
N SER A 339 -4.13 -9.22 8.76
CA SER A 339 -3.95 -8.47 9.99
C SER A 339 -2.73 -8.96 10.78
N ALA A 340 -1.93 -8.02 11.28
CA ALA A 340 -0.84 -8.30 12.20
C ALA A 340 -0.97 -7.42 13.44
N GLY A 341 -0.82 -8.01 14.63
CA GLY A 341 -0.90 -7.26 15.89
C GLY A 341 0.18 -6.19 16.04
N THR A 342 1.33 -6.36 15.37
CA THR A 342 2.45 -5.41 15.42
C THR A 342 2.90 -4.98 14.01
N THR A 343 3.81 -5.73 13.40
CA THR A 343 4.42 -5.40 12.12
C THR A 343 3.98 -6.40 11.05
N LEU A 344 3.54 -5.86 9.92
CA LEU A 344 3.35 -6.60 8.68
C LEU A 344 4.44 -6.16 7.71
N THR A 345 5.34 -7.07 7.34
CA THR A 345 6.36 -6.84 6.32
C THR A 345 5.97 -7.61 5.07
N ASN A 346 5.51 -6.90 4.04
CA ASN A 346 5.29 -7.37 2.68
C ASN A 346 6.48 -7.01 1.77
N ALA A 347 7.71 -7.15 2.26
CA ALA A 347 8.89 -6.71 1.51
C ALA A 347 9.21 -7.69 0.38
N GLY A 348 9.03 -7.27 -0.88
CA GLY A 348 9.16 -8.14 -2.06
C GLY A 348 8.04 -9.17 -2.24
N GLY A 349 7.05 -9.19 -1.34
CA GLY A 349 5.88 -10.06 -1.40
C GLY A 349 4.70 -9.47 -2.17
N THR A 350 3.69 -10.31 -2.41
CA THR A 350 2.41 -9.91 -3.00
C THR A 350 1.26 -10.19 -2.04
N ILE A 351 0.41 -9.18 -1.82
CA ILE A 351 -0.91 -9.32 -1.19
C ILE A 351 -1.96 -8.85 -2.20
N ALA A 352 -2.81 -9.75 -2.67
CA ALA A 352 -3.76 -9.46 -3.74
C ALA A 352 -5.14 -10.05 -3.49
N ALA A 353 -6.16 -9.41 -4.07
CA ALA A 353 -7.51 -9.93 -4.12
C ALA A 353 -8.16 -9.62 -5.48
N GLY A 354 -9.01 -10.52 -5.98
CA GLY A 354 -9.86 -10.21 -7.13
C GLY A 354 -10.97 -9.20 -6.80
N GLN A 355 -11.37 -9.12 -5.54
CA GLN A 355 -12.35 -8.15 -5.02
C GLN A 355 -11.68 -7.15 -4.06
N ARG A 356 -11.90 -7.27 -2.75
CA ARG A 356 -11.36 -6.33 -1.76
C ARG A 356 -10.10 -6.89 -1.09
N THR A 357 -9.09 -6.05 -1.00
CA THR A 357 -7.90 -6.28 -0.18
C THR A 357 -7.98 -5.39 1.05
N ASN A 358 -7.98 -5.99 2.24
CA ASN A 358 -7.95 -5.30 3.53
C ASN A 358 -6.66 -5.66 4.26
N VAL A 359 -5.85 -4.67 4.62
CA VAL A 359 -4.57 -4.89 5.32
C VAL A 359 -4.49 -3.99 6.54
N SER A 360 -4.17 -4.57 7.70
CA SER A 360 -4.04 -3.84 8.96
C SER A 360 -2.83 -4.27 9.78
N ALA A 361 -2.09 -3.30 10.33
CA ALA A 361 -0.98 -3.52 11.25
C ALA A 361 -0.65 -2.23 12.01
N ALA A 362 0.13 -2.28 13.10
CA ALA A 362 0.67 -1.05 13.68
C ALA A 362 1.70 -0.41 12.71
N THR A 363 2.59 -1.23 12.16
CA THR A 363 3.52 -0.84 11.08
C THR A 363 3.30 -1.75 9.88
N LEU A 364 2.99 -1.15 8.74
CA LEU A 364 2.88 -1.84 7.46
C LEU A 364 4.07 -1.46 6.58
N ASP A 365 4.98 -2.39 6.36
CA ASP A 365 6.12 -2.24 5.46
C ASP A 365 5.85 -3.00 4.15
N ASN A 366 5.54 -2.26 3.09
CA ASN A 366 5.34 -2.73 1.73
C ASN A 366 6.56 -2.41 0.82
N SER A 367 7.76 -2.27 1.38
CA SER A 367 8.95 -1.88 0.60
C SER A 367 9.27 -2.91 -0.49
N ALA A 368 9.39 -2.47 -1.74
CA ALA A 368 9.53 -3.34 -2.92
C ALA A 368 8.44 -4.42 -3.10
N GLY A 369 7.36 -4.36 -2.31
CA GLY A 369 6.22 -5.28 -2.37
C GLY A 369 5.07 -4.76 -3.23
N ALA A 370 4.06 -5.61 -3.41
CA ALA A 370 2.83 -5.27 -4.10
C ALA A 370 1.61 -5.55 -3.21
N ILE A 371 0.74 -4.53 -3.07
CA ILE A 371 -0.61 -4.68 -2.51
C ILE A 371 -1.60 -4.24 -3.59
N ALA A 372 -2.51 -5.12 -3.98
CA ALA A 372 -3.45 -4.84 -5.06
C ALA A 372 -4.86 -5.39 -4.78
N GLY A 373 -5.87 -4.71 -5.29
CA GLY A 373 -7.26 -5.20 -5.29
C GLY A 373 -8.16 -4.36 -6.18
N ASN A 374 -9.36 -4.88 -6.49
CA ASN A 374 -10.39 -4.07 -7.10
C ASN A 374 -10.86 -2.97 -6.14
N GLN A 375 -10.96 -3.30 -4.85
CA GLN A 375 -11.13 -2.33 -3.78
C GLN A 375 -10.01 -2.48 -2.75
N LEU A 376 -9.59 -1.38 -2.12
CA LEU A 376 -8.54 -1.37 -1.13
C LEU A 376 -8.97 -0.71 0.19
N ALA A 377 -8.60 -1.34 1.31
CA ALA A 377 -8.61 -0.75 2.64
C ALA A 377 -7.28 -1.04 3.34
N LEU A 378 -6.60 0.00 3.79
CA LEU A 378 -5.36 -0.09 4.56
C LEU A 378 -5.54 0.66 5.89
N ALA A 379 -5.08 0.07 6.98
CA ALA A 379 -5.07 0.70 8.30
C ALA A 379 -3.72 0.48 8.99
N ALA A 380 -2.97 1.55 9.26
CA ALA A 380 -1.74 1.48 10.03
C ALA A 380 -1.42 2.74 10.81
N ALA A 381 -0.57 2.64 11.84
CA ALA A 381 0.04 3.83 12.41
C ALA A 381 1.13 4.36 11.48
N ASN A 382 1.98 3.47 10.95
CA ASN A 382 3.00 3.83 9.97
C ASN A 382 2.90 2.93 8.74
N LEU A 383 2.99 3.54 7.56
CA LEU A 383 3.04 2.87 6.27
C LEU A 383 4.37 3.21 5.57
N ILE A 384 5.17 2.20 5.29
CA ILE A 384 6.40 2.30 4.49
C ILE A 384 6.11 1.63 3.15
N ASN A 385 6.12 2.38 2.06
CA ASN A 385 5.88 1.92 0.70
C ASN A 385 7.07 2.26 -0.21
N ARG A 386 8.29 2.20 0.31
CA ARG A 386 9.49 2.58 -0.44
C ARG A 386 9.71 1.63 -1.61
N THR A 387 9.83 2.18 -2.82
CA THR A 387 9.94 1.40 -4.06
C THR A 387 8.86 0.32 -4.25
N GLY A 388 7.78 0.36 -3.46
CA GLY A 388 6.68 -0.59 -3.48
C GLY A 388 5.50 -0.08 -4.32
N SER A 389 4.50 -0.93 -4.53
CA SER A 389 3.27 -0.59 -5.24
C SER A 389 2.03 -0.89 -4.41
N ILE A 390 1.15 0.09 -4.31
CA ILE A 390 -0.18 -0.02 -3.74
C ILE A 390 -1.17 0.39 -4.83
N THR A 391 -2.04 -0.53 -5.25
CA THR A 391 -2.89 -0.33 -6.42
C THR A 391 -4.34 -0.68 -6.13
N GLN A 392 -5.24 0.25 -6.42
CA GLN A 392 -6.67 -0.01 -6.54
C GLN A 392 -7.14 0.21 -7.97
N SER A 393 -7.71 -0.82 -8.60
CA SER A 393 -8.21 -0.73 -9.98
C SER A 393 -9.66 -0.27 -10.09
N GLY A 394 -10.49 -0.57 -9.09
CA GLY A 394 -11.91 -0.24 -9.07
C GLY A 394 -12.20 1.19 -8.61
N THR A 395 -13.42 1.63 -8.89
CA THR A 395 -13.89 3.01 -8.67
C THR A 395 -14.55 3.26 -7.32
N GLY A 396 -14.82 2.21 -6.55
CA GLY A 396 -15.45 2.35 -5.24
C GLY A 396 -14.53 3.02 -4.22
N SER A 397 -15.09 3.33 -3.06
CA SER A 397 -14.43 4.08 -1.99
C SER A 397 -13.18 3.36 -1.45
N ILE A 398 -12.07 4.08 -1.46
CA ILE A 398 -10.81 3.63 -0.86
C ILE A 398 -10.68 4.14 0.58
N THR A 399 -9.98 3.38 1.43
CA THR A 399 -9.52 3.88 2.72
C THR A 399 -8.03 3.59 2.87
N ILE A 400 -7.20 4.63 2.96
CA ILE A 400 -5.79 4.52 3.37
C ILE A 400 -5.67 5.25 4.71
N GLY A 401 -6.07 4.56 5.78
CA GLY A 401 -6.05 5.07 7.14
C GLY A 401 -4.66 4.96 7.74
N VAL A 402 -3.83 5.99 7.58
CA VAL A 402 -2.51 6.12 8.21
C VAL A 402 -2.52 7.30 9.15
N SER A 403 -2.22 7.10 10.44
CA SER A 403 -2.27 8.18 11.44
C SER A 403 -0.92 8.87 11.68
N GLY A 404 0.17 8.11 11.63
CA GLY A 404 1.53 8.59 11.83
C GLY A 404 2.18 8.99 10.51
N THR A 405 3.17 8.23 10.06
CA THR A 405 3.90 8.53 8.81
C THR A 405 3.47 7.62 7.67
N LEU A 406 3.17 8.24 6.52
CA LEU A 406 3.10 7.56 5.23
C LEU A 406 4.37 7.92 4.45
N ASP A 407 5.24 6.94 4.25
CA ASP A 407 6.47 7.07 3.46
C ASP A 407 6.31 6.32 2.14
N ASN A 408 6.15 7.08 1.06
CA ASN A 408 6.04 6.61 -0.32
C ASN A 408 7.30 6.93 -1.13
N THR A 409 8.47 7.05 -0.51
CA THR A 409 9.70 7.46 -1.21
C THR A 409 10.07 6.47 -2.33
N GLY A 410 10.14 6.96 -3.57
CA GLY A 410 10.36 6.13 -4.76
C GLY A 410 9.26 5.07 -5.02
N GLY A 411 8.19 5.07 -4.23
CA GLY A 411 7.08 4.13 -4.31
C GLY A 411 5.93 4.65 -5.17
N ALA A 412 4.91 3.82 -5.31
CA ALA A 412 3.69 4.16 -6.02
C ALA A 412 2.43 3.81 -5.24
N ILE A 413 1.53 4.79 -5.15
CA ILE A 413 0.13 4.62 -4.74
C ILE A 413 -0.72 5.05 -5.93
N ARG A 414 -1.43 4.08 -6.54
CA ARG A 414 -2.26 4.32 -7.72
C ARG A 414 -3.68 3.88 -7.44
N THR A 415 -4.61 4.80 -7.59
CA THR A 415 -6.03 4.56 -7.34
C THR A 415 -6.86 4.98 -8.53
N ASN A 416 -8.10 4.50 -8.54
CA ASN A 416 -9.13 4.91 -9.49
C ASN A 416 -10.41 5.28 -8.73
N SER A 417 -10.29 5.71 -7.47
CA SER A 417 -11.43 5.91 -6.58
C SER A 417 -12.17 7.18 -6.93
N ALA A 418 -13.46 7.29 -6.62
CA ALA A 418 -14.16 8.56 -6.74
C ALA A 418 -13.47 9.65 -5.90
N ASP A 419 -13.13 9.33 -4.65
CA ASP A 419 -12.42 10.22 -3.74
C ASP A 419 -11.30 9.44 -3.02
N LEU A 420 -10.12 10.04 -2.91
CA LEU A 420 -9.00 9.51 -2.14
C LEU A 420 -8.65 10.52 -1.02
N ALA A 421 -8.79 10.09 0.22
CA ALA A 421 -8.36 10.87 1.39
C ALA A 421 -7.09 10.27 2.00
N LEU A 422 -6.07 11.12 2.20
CA LEU A 422 -4.83 10.81 2.91
C LEU A 422 -4.71 11.75 4.11
N ALA A 423 -4.72 11.20 5.32
CA ALA A 423 -4.70 11.98 6.56
C ALA A 423 -3.56 11.64 7.56
N PRO A 424 -2.30 11.34 7.12
CA PRO A 424 -1.21 11.06 8.06
C PRO A 424 -0.69 12.34 8.73
N ALA A 425 -0.14 12.23 9.94
CA ALA A 425 0.61 13.33 10.57
C ALA A 425 1.78 13.81 9.70
N THR A 426 2.41 12.90 8.95
CA THR A 426 3.45 13.21 7.97
C THR A 426 3.28 12.38 6.70
N LEU A 427 3.29 13.05 5.55
CA LEU A 427 3.33 12.42 4.24
C LEU A 427 4.67 12.70 3.56
N ILE A 428 5.42 11.65 3.23
CA ILE A 428 6.65 11.71 2.44
C ILE A 428 6.37 11.02 1.11
N ASN A 429 6.49 11.75 0.02
CA ASN A 429 6.32 11.28 -1.36
C ASN A 429 7.53 11.66 -2.22
N ASP A 430 8.70 11.79 -1.60
CA ASP A 430 9.92 12.21 -2.31
C ASP A 430 10.29 11.17 -3.38
N HIS A 431 10.46 11.61 -4.63
CA HIS A 431 10.65 10.75 -5.80
C HIS A 431 9.54 9.68 -6.00
N GLY A 432 8.45 9.76 -5.24
CA GLY A 432 7.33 8.84 -5.28
C GLY A 432 6.22 9.32 -6.22
N THR A 433 5.24 8.45 -6.42
CA THR A 433 4.03 8.75 -7.20
C THR A 433 2.79 8.43 -6.38
N ILE A 434 1.92 9.41 -6.21
CA ILE A 434 0.55 9.26 -5.72
C ILE A 434 -0.37 9.77 -6.82
N THR A 435 -1.16 8.88 -7.41
CA THR A 435 -2.09 9.25 -8.48
C THR A 435 -3.46 8.68 -8.25
N ASP A 436 -4.48 9.51 -8.39
CA ASP A 436 -5.86 9.07 -8.43
C ASP A 436 -6.47 9.31 -9.81
N SER A 437 -6.87 8.24 -10.47
CA SER A 437 -7.42 8.27 -11.83
C SER A 437 -8.91 8.61 -11.85
N GLY A 438 -9.57 8.64 -10.69
CA GLY A 438 -10.95 9.06 -10.56
C GLY A 438 -11.15 10.57 -10.70
N THR A 439 -12.41 10.97 -10.81
CA THR A 439 -12.81 12.32 -11.18
C THR A 439 -13.29 13.18 -10.01
N GLY A 440 -13.34 12.64 -8.79
CA GLY A 440 -13.70 13.39 -7.58
C GLY A 440 -12.47 14.03 -6.94
N THR A 441 -12.29 13.91 -5.63
CA THR A 441 -11.27 14.67 -4.89
C THR A 441 -10.16 13.79 -4.34
N LEU A 442 -8.91 14.15 -4.65
CA LEU A 442 -7.74 13.75 -3.88
C LEU A 442 -7.49 14.75 -2.76
N SER A 443 -7.85 14.38 -1.53
CA SER A 443 -7.66 15.18 -0.32
C SER A 443 -6.41 14.74 0.45
N VAL A 444 -5.52 15.68 0.75
CA VAL A 444 -4.31 15.45 1.55
C VAL A 444 -4.37 16.36 2.77
N THR A 445 -4.61 15.79 3.95
CA THR A 445 -4.64 16.51 5.24
C THR A 445 -3.47 16.07 6.11
N THR A 446 -2.47 16.91 6.35
CA THR A 446 -1.25 16.48 7.06
C THR A 446 -0.56 17.59 7.85
N GLY A 447 0.21 17.25 8.87
CA GLY A 447 1.08 18.23 9.53
C GLY A 447 2.25 18.67 8.64
N ARG A 448 2.81 17.73 7.87
CA ARG A 448 3.94 17.98 6.97
C ARG A 448 3.85 17.13 5.71
N LEU A 449 3.99 17.78 4.57
CA LEU A 449 4.06 17.16 3.25
C LEU A 449 5.45 17.38 2.64
N SER A 450 6.14 16.30 2.30
CA SER A 450 7.32 16.32 1.44
C SER A 450 7.00 15.63 0.12
N ASN A 451 7.17 16.34 -0.98
CA ASN A 451 6.93 15.86 -2.34
C ASN A 451 8.12 16.22 -3.25
N ASN A 452 9.34 16.19 -2.74
CA ASN A 452 10.51 16.66 -3.46
C ASN A 452 10.84 15.68 -4.59
N GLY A 453 10.89 16.17 -5.82
CA GLY A 453 11.01 15.33 -7.02
C GLY A 453 9.88 14.29 -7.21
N GLY A 454 8.82 14.38 -6.41
CA GLY A 454 7.68 13.46 -6.40
C GLY A 454 6.51 13.96 -7.25
N THR A 455 5.49 13.12 -7.41
CA THR A 455 4.23 13.49 -8.07
C THR A 455 3.03 13.14 -7.20
N ILE A 456 2.16 14.12 -6.97
CA ILE A 456 0.80 13.95 -6.44
C ILE A 456 -0.15 14.53 -7.49
N ALA A 457 -0.96 13.68 -8.12
CA ALA A 457 -1.85 14.10 -9.19
C ALA A 457 -3.20 13.39 -9.20
N THR A 458 -4.23 14.05 -9.72
CA THR A 458 -5.55 13.45 -9.90
C THR A 458 -6.22 13.89 -11.20
N ASN A 459 -7.11 13.04 -11.73
CA ASN A 459 -8.00 13.41 -12.84
C ASN A 459 -9.17 14.29 -12.41
N GLY A 460 -9.41 14.45 -11.09
CA GLY A 460 -10.41 15.34 -10.54
C GLY A 460 -9.79 16.59 -9.90
N ALA A 461 -10.20 16.88 -8.67
CA ALA A 461 -9.73 18.01 -7.86
C ALA A 461 -8.69 17.57 -6.82
N LEU A 462 -7.67 18.39 -6.61
CA LEU A 462 -6.67 18.22 -5.56
C LEU A 462 -6.95 19.22 -4.44
N ASP A 463 -7.13 18.74 -3.22
CA ASP A 463 -7.25 19.56 -2.02
C ASP A 463 -6.12 19.21 -1.04
N VAL A 464 -5.28 20.18 -0.70
CA VAL A 464 -4.15 20.01 0.22
C VAL A 464 -4.35 20.94 1.41
N GLN A 465 -4.54 20.34 2.58
CA GLN A 465 -4.64 21.03 3.86
C GLN A 465 -3.43 20.60 4.70
N ALA A 466 -2.40 21.45 4.79
CA ALA A 466 -1.15 21.06 5.42
C ALA A 466 -0.51 22.13 6.30
N GLY A 467 0.40 21.73 7.19
CA GLY A 467 1.33 22.67 7.81
C GLY A 467 2.38 23.11 6.79
N ALA A 468 3.57 22.53 6.86
CA ALA A 468 4.63 22.79 5.89
C ALA A 468 4.53 21.86 4.68
N VAL A 469 4.61 22.43 3.47
CA VAL A 469 4.67 21.70 2.19
C VAL A 469 6.01 22.00 1.51
N SER A 470 6.79 20.95 1.28
CA SER A 470 7.97 20.98 0.40
C SER A 470 7.64 20.28 -0.92
N ASN A 471 7.69 21.02 -2.01
CA ASN A 471 7.42 20.56 -3.38
C ASN A 471 8.60 20.91 -4.31
N GLN A 472 9.82 20.84 -3.81
CA GLN A 472 11.02 21.21 -4.57
C GLN A 472 11.23 20.23 -5.73
N GLY A 473 11.21 20.72 -6.97
CA GLY A 473 11.25 19.88 -8.18
C GLY A 473 10.09 18.87 -8.28
N GLY A 474 9.07 18.99 -7.41
CA GLY A 474 7.93 18.10 -7.33
C GLY A 474 6.74 18.61 -8.13
N LYS A 475 5.72 17.75 -8.26
CA LYS A 475 4.47 18.06 -8.97
C LYS A 475 3.26 17.86 -8.06
N LEU A 476 2.48 18.91 -7.87
CA LEU A 476 1.12 18.89 -7.32
C LEU A 476 0.15 19.29 -8.43
N ALA A 477 -0.71 18.37 -8.88
CA ALA A 477 -1.57 18.65 -10.03
C ALA A 477 -2.98 18.07 -9.94
N ALA A 478 -3.92 18.73 -10.60
CA ALA A 478 -5.28 18.27 -10.80
C ALA A 478 -5.73 18.61 -12.22
N GLN A 479 -6.78 17.97 -12.73
CA GLN A 479 -7.37 18.41 -13.99
C GLN A 479 -8.34 19.58 -13.77
N SER A 480 -9.17 19.54 -12.72
CA SER A 480 -10.21 20.56 -12.49
C SER A 480 -9.74 21.70 -11.58
N GLN A 481 -9.44 21.43 -10.31
CA GLN A 481 -9.08 22.45 -9.34
C GLN A 481 -7.95 21.95 -8.45
N ALA A 482 -6.94 22.78 -8.20
CA ALA A 482 -5.96 22.57 -7.14
C ALA A 482 -6.16 23.64 -6.06
N THR A 483 -6.54 23.21 -4.86
CA THR A 483 -6.71 24.07 -3.68
C THR A 483 -5.66 23.70 -2.64
N LEU A 484 -4.82 24.65 -2.25
CA LEU A 484 -3.77 24.46 -1.25
C LEU A 484 -4.01 25.44 -0.10
N ASN A 485 -4.36 24.94 1.07
CA ASN A 485 -4.48 25.68 2.32
C ASN A 485 -3.36 25.24 3.26
N VAL A 486 -2.31 26.06 3.37
CA VAL A 486 -1.03 25.64 3.96
C VAL A 486 -0.46 26.68 4.93
N ALA A 487 0.44 26.28 5.83
CA ALA A 487 1.18 27.21 6.68
C ALA A 487 2.45 27.77 5.99
N SER A 488 3.05 26.98 5.09
CA SER A 488 4.14 27.42 4.21
C SER A 488 4.27 26.47 3.02
N LEU A 489 4.49 27.01 1.83
CA LEU A 489 4.75 26.26 0.60
C LEU A 489 6.12 26.63 0.01
N ASP A 490 6.98 25.63 -0.07
CA ASP A 490 8.19 25.67 -0.89
C ASP A 490 7.96 24.95 -2.22
N ASN A 491 7.72 25.71 -3.28
CA ASN A 491 7.57 25.25 -4.67
C ASN A 491 8.81 25.57 -5.51
N SER A 492 9.98 25.72 -4.89
CA SER A 492 11.21 26.14 -5.58
C SER A 492 11.86 25.01 -6.41
N ALA A 493 13.00 25.31 -7.03
CA ALA A 493 13.85 24.35 -7.73
C ALA A 493 13.12 23.52 -8.82
N GLY A 494 12.25 24.18 -9.60
CA GLY A 494 11.45 23.52 -10.65
C GLY A 494 10.16 22.86 -10.14
N GLY A 495 9.74 23.16 -8.91
CA GLY A 495 8.44 22.73 -8.38
C GLY A 495 7.27 23.21 -9.25
N TYR A 496 6.23 22.40 -9.35
CA TYR A 496 5.04 22.66 -10.14
C TYR A 496 3.77 22.49 -9.31
N VAL A 497 2.92 23.52 -9.32
CA VAL A 497 1.51 23.46 -8.92
C VAL A 497 0.65 23.83 -10.11
N GLY A 498 -0.31 23.00 -10.50
CA GLY A 498 -1.21 23.40 -11.58
C GLY A 498 -2.45 22.55 -11.81
N ALA A 499 -3.48 23.21 -12.34
CA ALA A 499 -4.77 22.64 -12.71
C ALA A 499 -5.52 23.60 -13.64
N GLN A 500 -6.78 23.31 -13.99
CA GLN A 500 -7.62 24.31 -14.65
C GLN A 500 -7.81 25.53 -13.73
N GLY A 501 -8.34 25.35 -12.52
CA GLY A 501 -8.35 26.38 -11.48
C GLY A 501 -7.26 26.13 -10.44
N VAL A 502 -6.62 27.20 -9.93
CA VAL A 502 -5.66 27.11 -8.83
C VAL A 502 -5.98 28.16 -7.76
N ALA A 503 -6.06 27.71 -6.52
CA ALA A 503 -6.27 28.54 -5.34
C ALA A 503 -5.24 28.16 -4.27
N ILE A 504 -4.33 29.07 -3.93
CA ILE A 504 -3.32 28.87 -2.89
C ILE A 504 -3.58 29.90 -1.78
N THR A 505 -3.77 29.41 -0.57
CA THR A 505 -3.81 30.19 0.67
C THR A 505 -2.69 29.70 1.57
N ASP A 506 -1.63 30.50 1.68
CA ASP A 506 -0.47 30.25 2.52
C ASP A 506 -0.50 31.21 3.71
N GLN A 507 -0.45 30.71 4.94
CA GLN A 507 -0.49 31.57 6.13
C GLN A 507 0.87 32.24 6.43
N GLY A 508 1.95 31.70 5.86
CA GLY A 508 3.32 32.13 6.07
C GLY A 508 3.97 32.55 4.76
N ALA A 509 4.99 31.81 4.33
CA ALA A 509 5.79 32.16 3.17
C ALA A 509 5.59 31.15 2.03
N LEU A 510 5.21 31.68 0.87
CA LEU A 510 5.26 30.98 -0.41
C LEU A 510 6.62 31.26 -1.07
N ASN A 511 7.47 30.23 -1.17
CA ASN A 511 8.68 30.26 -1.98
C ASN A 511 8.42 29.59 -3.34
N ASN A 512 8.28 30.38 -4.39
CA ASN A 512 8.15 29.93 -5.78
C ASN A 512 9.42 30.24 -6.60
N ALA A 513 10.58 30.39 -5.97
CA ALA A 513 11.82 30.73 -6.68
C ALA A 513 12.24 29.61 -7.66
N GLY A 514 12.33 29.95 -8.95
CA GLY A 514 12.54 28.95 -10.03
C GLY A 514 11.41 27.93 -10.17
N GLY A 515 10.28 28.12 -9.49
CA GLY A 515 9.10 27.27 -9.52
C GLY A 515 8.04 27.75 -10.51
N THR A 516 6.99 26.95 -10.68
CA THR A 516 5.82 27.30 -11.49
C THR A 516 4.52 27.04 -10.73
N VAL A 517 3.67 28.08 -10.66
CA VAL A 517 2.24 27.97 -10.35
C VAL A 517 1.48 28.32 -11.61
N ALA A 518 0.70 27.38 -12.15
CA ALA A 518 0.04 27.53 -13.45
C ALA A 518 -1.44 27.14 -13.44
N ALA A 519 -2.27 27.99 -14.02
CA ALA A 519 -3.69 27.72 -14.26
C ALA A 519 -4.06 27.88 -15.75
N SER A 520 -5.20 27.31 -16.16
CA SER A 520 -5.86 27.61 -17.45
C SER A 520 -7.27 28.22 -17.30
N GLY A 521 -7.69 28.45 -16.05
CA GLY A 521 -8.94 29.04 -15.59
C GLY A 521 -8.65 30.15 -14.57
N ALA A 522 -9.31 30.18 -13.41
CA ALA A 522 -9.01 31.16 -12.37
C ALA A 522 -7.69 30.84 -11.64
N LEU A 523 -6.88 31.86 -11.33
CA LEU A 523 -5.66 31.73 -10.53
C LEU A 523 -5.68 32.70 -9.36
N THR A 524 -5.71 32.19 -8.13
CA THR A 524 -5.58 32.97 -6.90
C THR A 524 -4.43 32.45 -6.07
N VAL A 525 -3.54 33.35 -5.66
CA VAL A 525 -2.43 33.07 -4.75
C VAL A 525 -2.46 34.12 -3.65
N SER A 526 -2.57 33.71 -2.40
CA SER A 526 -2.56 34.56 -1.22
C SER A 526 -1.55 34.02 -0.22
N ALA A 527 -0.62 34.85 0.26
CA ALA A 527 0.37 34.44 1.26
C ALA A 527 0.66 35.52 2.32
N GLY A 528 1.37 35.16 3.39
CA GLY A 528 2.08 36.12 4.22
C GLY A 528 3.13 36.88 3.41
N SER A 529 4.08 36.15 2.83
CA SER A 529 5.07 36.66 1.88
C SER A 529 5.16 35.76 0.64
N ILE A 530 5.46 36.35 -0.52
CA ILE A 530 5.64 35.62 -1.78
C ILE A 530 7.04 35.93 -2.33
N ALA A 531 7.85 34.89 -2.53
CA ALA A 531 9.11 34.97 -3.25
C ALA A 531 8.97 34.27 -4.61
N ASN A 532 9.09 35.01 -5.72
CA ASN A 532 8.93 34.52 -7.08
C ASN A 532 10.19 34.79 -7.94
N ALA A 533 11.37 34.77 -7.32
CA ALA A 533 12.63 35.02 -8.00
C ALA A 533 12.89 33.99 -9.11
N GLY A 534 12.97 34.41 -10.37
CA GLY A 534 13.10 33.52 -11.53
C GLY A 534 11.96 32.48 -11.67
N GLY A 535 10.88 32.64 -10.91
CA GLY A 535 9.72 31.75 -10.91
C GLY A 535 8.60 32.27 -11.82
N ALA A 536 7.56 31.47 -12.00
CA ALA A 536 6.38 31.85 -12.76
C ALA A 536 5.10 31.60 -11.96
N ILE A 537 4.27 32.63 -11.83
CA ILE A 537 2.86 32.55 -11.41
C ILE A 537 2.06 32.99 -12.64
N LYS A 538 1.50 32.03 -13.38
CA LYS A 538 0.96 32.31 -14.71
C LYS A 538 -0.39 31.67 -14.99
N ASN A 539 -1.21 32.37 -15.76
CA ASN A 539 -2.51 31.89 -16.18
C ASN A 539 -2.63 31.88 -17.72
N ALA A 540 -2.77 30.70 -18.29
CA ALA A 540 -3.00 30.54 -19.72
C ALA A 540 -4.46 30.84 -20.13
N GLY A 541 -5.38 30.89 -19.15
CA GLY A 541 -6.77 31.28 -19.35
C GLY A 541 -6.98 32.79 -19.36
N THR A 542 -8.19 33.19 -19.75
CA THR A 542 -8.63 34.61 -19.79
C THR A 542 -9.31 35.06 -18.49
N GLN A 543 -9.47 34.16 -17.51
CA GLN A 543 -10.00 34.53 -16.19
C GLN A 543 -8.95 35.31 -15.39
N ALA A 544 -9.41 35.96 -14.31
CA ALA A 544 -8.56 36.80 -13.49
C ALA A 544 -7.43 36.01 -12.81
N THR A 545 -6.27 36.65 -12.74
CA THR A 545 -5.12 36.23 -11.93
C THR A 545 -4.98 37.19 -10.76
N ARG A 546 -5.05 36.67 -9.53
CA ARG A 546 -4.90 37.45 -8.30
C ARG A 546 -3.73 36.92 -7.49
N VAL A 547 -2.75 37.76 -7.21
CA VAL A 547 -1.58 37.43 -6.39
C VAL A 547 -1.47 38.45 -5.26
N SER A 548 -1.60 38.01 -4.02
CA SER A 548 -1.62 38.90 -2.85
C SER A 548 -0.67 38.42 -1.76
N ALA A 549 0.14 39.33 -1.22
CA ALA A 549 0.93 39.11 -0.02
C ALA A 549 0.52 40.12 1.07
N THR A 550 0.34 39.68 2.31
CA THR A 550 0.08 40.62 3.41
C THR A 550 1.34 41.38 3.85
N GLN A 551 2.52 40.80 3.59
CA GLN A 551 3.84 41.38 3.84
C GLN A 551 4.54 41.68 2.50
N ALA A 552 5.67 41.05 2.20
CA ALA A 552 6.44 41.30 0.98
C ALA A 552 6.03 40.38 -0.17
N LEU A 553 5.93 40.95 -1.37
CA LEU A 553 5.87 40.24 -2.64
C LEU A 553 7.12 40.59 -3.46
N SER A 554 7.98 39.61 -3.73
CA SER A 554 9.17 39.75 -4.57
C SER A 554 8.99 38.97 -5.87
N ASN A 555 9.01 39.67 -7.00
CA ASN A 555 9.00 39.15 -8.35
C ASN A 555 10.26 39.62 -9.06
N THR A 556 11.41 39.06 -8.68
CA THR A 556 12.74 39.53 -9.11
C THR A 556 13.45 38.51 -10.01
N GLN A 557 14.64 38.86 -10.51
CA GLN A 557 15.51 37.92 -11.25
C GLN A 557 14.82 37.22 -12.43
N GLY A 558 14.06 37.96 -13.23
CA GLY A 558 13.28 37.41 -14.35
C GLY A 558 11.99 36.70 -13.94
N GLY A 559 11.53 36.87 -12.70
CA GLY A 559 10.25 36.36 -12.23
C GLY A 559 9.07 36.87 -13.06
N LEU A 560 8.09 36.01 -13.29
CA LEU A 560 6.87 36.31 -14.03
C LEU A 560 5.63 36.18 -13.14
N ILE A 561 4.82 37.23 -13.11
CA ILE A 561 3.42 37.17 -12.70
C ILE A 561 2.57 37.60 -13.89
N GLY A 562 1.73 36.73 -14.44
CA GLY A 562 0.97 37.14 -15.61
C GLY A 562 -0.21 36.27 -16.00
N GLY A 563 -1.02 36.77 -16.91
CA GLY A 563 -2.19 36.07 -17.41
C GLY A 563 -2.75 36.67 -18.70
N ASN A 564 -3.48 35.87 -19.46
CA ASN A 564 -4.16 36.35 -20.67
C ASN A 564 -5.40 37.23 -20.35
N GLY A 565 -5.91 37.14 -19.13
CA GLY A 565 -6.97 37.99 -18.59
C GLY A 565 -6.45 39.19 -17.79
N GLU A 566 -7.26 39.63 -16.82
CA GLU A 566 -6.85 40.62 -15.83
C GLU A 566 -5.81 40.04 -14.85
N VAL A 567 -4.86 40.88 -14.43
CA VAL A 567 -3.86 40.53 -13.42
C VAL A 567 -3.89 41.57 -12.31
N SER A 568 -4.09 41.11 -11.08
CA SER A 568 -4.03 41.93 -9.88
C SER A 568 -2.93 41.42 -8.96
N VAL A 569 -2.02 42.31 -8.59
CA VAL A 569 -0.90 42.06 -7.68
C VAL A 569 -1.02 43.02 -6.50
N SER A 570 -1.00 42.50 -5.28
CA SER A 570 -1.01 43.32 -4.06
C SER A 570 0.01 42.84 -3.04
N GLY A 571 0.64 43.77 -2.34
CA GLY A 571 1.63 43.50 -1.30
C GLY A 571 1.65 44.57 -0.22
N GLY A 572 2.09 44.23 0.99
CA GLY A 572 2.57 45.22 1.96
C GLY A 572 3.77 45.99 1.39
N SER A 573 4.72 45.28 0.79
CA SER A 573 5.69 45.83 -0.17
C SER A 573 5.67 45.01 -1.45
N VAL A 574 5.87 45.65 -2.59
CA VAL A 574 5.97 44.97 -3.90
C VAL A 574 7.31 45.31 -4.53
N ASP A 575 8.09 44.28 -4.87
CA ASP A 575 9.36 44.42 -5.58
C ASP A 575 9.32 43.61 -6.87
N ASN A 576 9.18 44.30 -8.00
CA ASN A 576 9.23 43.78 -9.36
C ASN A 576 10.57 44.06 -10.04
N SER A 577 11.65 44.27 -9.28
CA SER A 577 12.95 44.64 -9.85
C SER A 577 13.53 43.52 -10.73
N GLY A 578 13.74 43.82 -12.01
CA GLY A 578 14.16 42.84 -13.02
C GLY A 578 13.13 41.75 -13.31
N GLY A 579 11.87 41.90 -12.87
CA GLY A 579 10.78 40.97 -13.14
C GLY A 579 9.70 41.53 -14.06
N THR A 580 8.70 40.71 -14.35
CA THR A 580 7.58 41.04 -15.24
C THR A 580 6.24 40.80 -14.55
N VAL A 581 5.39 41.82 -14.54
CA VAL A 581 3.94 41.71 -14.30
C VAL A 581 3.21 42.03 -15.60
N ALA A 582 2.53 41.06 -16.21
CA ALA A 582 1.93 41.23 -17.53
C ALA A 582 0.48 40.72 -17.61
N ALA A 583 -0.41 41.55 -18.13
CA ALA A 583 -1.82 41.22 -18.35
C ALA A 583 -2.22 41.32 -19.83
N GLY A 584 -2.92 40.30 -20.35
CA GLY A 584 -3.65 40.39 -21.61
C GLY A 584 -4.92 41.23 -21.50
N GLY A 585 -5.41 41.48 -20.27
CA GLY A 585 -6.43 42.46 -19.93
C GLY A 585 -5.85 43.64 -19.15
N ALA A 586 -6.57 44.10 -18.12
CA ALA A 586 -6.09 45.14 -17.23
C ALA A 586 -5.06 44.61 -16.22
N VAL A 587 -4.10 45.45 -15.84
CA VAL A 587 -3.17 45.18 -14.73
C VAL A 587 -3.43 46.15 -13.57
N THR A 588 -3.48 45.62 -12.35
CA THR A 588 -3.49 46.41 -11.13
C THR A 588 -2.35 45.95 -10.24
N VAL A 589 -1.43 46.85 -9.87
CA VAL A 589 -0.35 46.58 -8.92
C VAL A 589 -0.49 47.55 -7.75
N GLN A 590 -0.62 47.03 -6.54
CA GLN A 590 -0.81 47.82 -5.33
C GLN A 590 0.19 47.45 -4.25
N SER A 591 0.92 48.44 -3.75
CA SER A 591 1.82 48.30 -2.60
C SER A 591 1.33 49.13 -1.41
N GLY A 592 1.28 48.54 -0.21
CA GLY A 592 1.00 49.28 1.02
C GLY A 592 2.14 50.23 1.43
N SER A 593 3.35 49.99 0.96
CA SER A 593 4.56 50.75 1.23
C SER A 593 5.26 51.12 -0.10
N THR A 594 6.50 50.70 -0.32
CA THR A 594 7.25 50.97 -1.55
C THR A 594 6.89 50.00 -2.66
N LEU A 595 6.92 50.46 -3.91
CA LEU A 595 6.84 49.63 -5.10
C LEU A 595 8.14 49.78 -5.89
N GLY A 596 8.95 48.73 -5.92
CA GLY A 596 10.14 48.66 -6.78
C GLY A 596 9.77 48.09 -8.14
N ASN A 597 10.16 48.76 -9.21
CA ASN A 597 10.09 48.30 -10.60
C ASN A 597 11.43 48.56 -11.30
N VAL A 598 12.54 48.44 -10.58
CA VAL A 598 13.87 48.77 -11.10
C VAL A 598 14.25 47.79 -12.20
N ALA A 599 14.48 48.28 -13.40
CA ALA A 599 14.68 47.44 -14.60
C ALA A 599 13.59 46.36 -14.79
N GLY A 600 12.40 46.57 -14.21
CA GLY A 600 11.26 45.68 -14.29
C GLY A 600 10.24 46.11 -15.34
N LEU A 601 9.29 45.23 -15.65
CA LEU A 601 8.19 45.48 -16.57
C LEU A 601 6.85 45.29 -15.86
N ILE A 602 5.98 46.30 -15.93
CA ILE A 602 4.56 46.21 -15.61
C ILE A 602 3.79 46.60 -16.87
N GLN A 603 3.06 45.67 -17.48
CA GLN A 603 2.37 45.90 -18.76
C GLN A 603 0.94 45.35 -18.75
N ALA A 604 0.01 46.14 -19.29
CA ALA A 604 -1.34 45.69 -19.62
C ALA A 604 -1.64 45.89 -21.11
N LYS A 605 -2.35 44.95 -21.72
CA LYS A 605 -3.05 45.17 -23.00
C LYS A 605 -4.43 45.83 -22.82
N GLY A 606 -4.84 46.07 -21.57
CA GLY A 606 -5.96 46.92 -21.15
C GLY A 606 -5.49 48.10 -20.28
N ASN A 607 -6.29 48.48 -19.29
CA ASN A 607 -5.92 49.54 -18.34
C ASN A 607 -4.78 49.13 -17.42
N ALA A 608 -3.92 50.07 -17.04
CA ALA A 608 -2.90 49.85 -16.01
C ALA A 608 -3.11 50.81 -14.82
N SER A 609 -3.15 50.24 -13.62
CA SER A 609 -3.15 51.00 -12.36
C SER A 609 -2.01 50.51 -11.47
N VAL A 610 -1.06 51.39 -11.15
CA VAL A 610 0.11 51.10 -10.32
C VAL A 610 0.12 52.07 -9.15
N THR A 611 -0.10 51.57 -7.94
CA THR A 611 -0.29 52.40 -6.74
C THR A 611 0.61 51.95 -5.59
N ALA A 612 1.11 52.91 -4.81
CA ALA A 612 1.93 52.66 -3.63
C ALA A 612 1.58 53.62 -2.49
N GLY A 613 1.55 53.14 -1.24
CA GLY A 613 1.45 54.03 -0.07
C GLY A 613 2.72 54.87 0.14
N GLY A 614 3.86 54.38 -0.34
CA GLY A 614 5.17 55.02 -0.31
C GLY A 614 5.69 55.35 -1.71
N ALA A 615 7.01 55.26 -1.90
CA ALA A 615 7.65 55.57 -3.18
C ALA A 615 7.42 54.47 -4.22
N ILE A 616 7.23 54.88 -5.48
CA ILE A 616 7.34 54.05 -6.67
C ILE A 616 8.70 54.33 -7.29
N ASP A 617 9.56 53.31 -7.32
CA ASP A 617 10.86 53.37 -7.99
C ASP A 617 10.79 52.64 -9.33
N ASN A 618 10.66 53.40 -10.42
CA ASN A 618 10.66 52.91 -11.79
C ASN A 618 12.02 53.16 -12.47
N THR A 619 13.13 53.18 -11.72
CA THR A 619 14.45 53.42 -12.31
C THR A 619 14.82 52.35 -13.34
N GLY A 620 15.07 52.75 -14.58
CA GLY A 620 15.33 51.82 -15.69
C GLY A 620 14.16 50.87 -16.04
N GLY A 621 13.01 51.00 -15.36
CA GLY A 621 11.84 50.14 -15.50
C GLY A 621 10.81 50.65 -16.50
N GLN A 622 9.80 49.84 -16.75
CA GLN A 622 8.70 50.13 -17.67
C GLN A 622 7.35 49.91 -16.98
N ILE A 623 6.47 50.90 -17.05
CA ILE A 623 5.06 50.82 -16.65
C ILE A 623 4.23 51.24 -17.86
N GLU A 624 3.52 50.29 -18.48
CA GLU A 624 2.88 50.49 -19.78
C GLU A 624 1.42 50.03 -19.82
N ALA A 625 0.61 50.80 -20.54
CA ALA A 625 -0.73 50.44 -20.95
C ALA A 625 -0.83 50.49 -22.48
N ASP A 626 -1.04 49.33 -23.10
CA ASP A 626 -0.92 49.13 -24.55
C ASP A 626 -2.27 48.96 -25.25
N GLY A 627 -3.37 49.03 -24.51
CA GLY A 627 -4.71 48.88 -25.05
C GLY A 627 -5.10 50.08 -25.93
N THR A 628 -5.91 49.88 -26.96
CA THR A 628 -6.28 50.97 -27.89
C THR A 628 -6.98 52.14 -27.18
N ALA A 629 -7.77 51.86 -26.14
CA ALA A 629 -8.47 52.83 -25.30
C ALA A 629 -8.02 52.76 -23.82
N SER A 630 -6.83 52.22 -23.55
CA SER A 630 -6.37 52.05 -22.18
C SER A 630 -6.19 53.39 -21.46
N THR A 631 -6.40 53.35 -20.15
CA THR A 631 -5.96 54.39 -19.22
C THR A 631 -4.75 53.89 -18.44
N LEU A 632 -3.89 54.81 -18.04
CA LEU A 632 -2.74 54.53 -17.19
C LEU A 632 -2.78 55.42 -15.96
N GLN A 633 -2.74 54.81 -14.78
CA GLN A 633 -2.63 55.49 -13.50
C GLN A 633 -1.37 55.03 -12.77
N VAL A 634 -0.54 55.98 -12.34
CA VAL A 634 0.61 55.75 -11.47
C VAL A 634 0.50 56.69 -10.27
N ALA A 635 0.39 56.15 -9.05
CA ALA A 635 0.21 56.99 -7.86
C ALA A 635 1.03 56.52 -6.65
N GLY A 636 1.79 57.42 -6.02
CA GLY A 636 2.60 57.11 -4.84
C GLY A 636 2.94 58.35 -4.02
N ALA A 637 3.64 58.18 -2.89
CA ALA A 637 4.20 59.31 -2.14
C ALA A 637 5.29 60.03 -2.94
N ALA A 638 6.11 59.26 -3.66
CA ALA A 638 7.09 59.73 -4.63
C ALA A 638 7.05 58.80 -5.85
N VAL A 639 7.40 59.32 -7.02
CA VAL A 639 7.62 58.53 -8.24
C VAL A 639 8.98 58.91 -8.81
N ASP A 640 9.88 57.94 -8.94
CA ASP A 640 11.15 58.10 -9.65
C ASP A 640 11.09 57.32 -10.97
N ASN A 641 11.20 58.03 -12.09
CA ASN A 641 11.21 57.48 -13.44
C ASN A 641 12.58 57.69 -14.12
N THR A 642 13.67 57.79 -13.35
CA THR A 642 15.02 57.99 -13.89
C THR A 642 15.44 56.82 -14.76
N ASN A 643 15.75 57.08 -16.02
CA ASN A 643 16.00 56.09 -17.08
C ASN A 643 14.83 55.12 -17.32
N GLY A 644 13.67 55.34 -16.71
CA GLY A 644 12.49 54.51 -16.84
C GLY A 644 11.53 54.99 -17.92
N ARG A 645 10.40 54.30 -18.04
CA ARG A 645 9.32 54.66 -18.95
C ARG A 645 7.97 54.43 -18.28
N ILE A 646 7.11 55.45 -18.32
CA ILE A 646 5.70 55.39 -17.95
C ILE A 646 4.92 55.82 -19.20
N ALA A 647 4.24 54.89 -19.87
CA ALA A 647 3.64 55.17 -21.18
C ALA A 647 2.27 54.52 -21.40
N ASN A 648 1.34 55.28 -21.98
CA ASN A 648 0.06 54.76 -22.45
C ASN A 648 -0.04 54.89 -23.98
N THR A 649 0.03 53.78 -24.71
CA THR A 649 -0.20 53.83 -26.17
C THR A 649 -1.68 53.92 -26.54
N GLY A 650 -2.58 53.78 -25.56
CA GLY A 650 -4.00 53.99 -25.73
C GLY A 650 -4.40 55.46 -25.78
N THR A 651 -5.62 55.71 -26.27
CA THR A 651 -6.20 57.05 -26.37
C THR A 651 -6.75 57.58 -25.03
N GLY A 652 -6.81 56.74 -23.99
CA GLY A 652 -7.28 57.14 -22.66
C GLY A 652 -6.27 58.00 -21.90
N ALA A 653 -6.72 58.56 -20.77
CA ALA A 653 -5.90 59.43 -19.94
C ALA A 653 -4.73 58.69 -19.28
N THR A 654 -3.60 59.39 -19.18
CA THR A 654 -2.44 59.01 -18.38
C THR A 654 -2.36 59.95 -17.17
N GLN A 655 -2.33 59.40 -15.96
CA GLN A 655 -2.29 60.16 -14.72
C GLN A 655 -1.12 59.69 -13.86
N VAL A 656 -0.22 60.62 -13.53
CA VAL A 656 0.88 60.39 -12.58
C VAL A 656 0.69 61.33 -11.39
N THR A 657 0.50 60.77 -10.19
CA THR A 657 0.19 61.53 -8.99
C THR A 657 1.17 61.18 -7.86
N ALA A 658 1.99 62.13 -7.44
CA ALA A 658 2.86 61.95 -6.27
C ALA A 658 3.26 63.28 -5.62
N ALA A 659 3.67 63.28 -4.36
CA ALA A 659 4.19 64.51 -3.75
C ALA A 659 5.44 65.01 -4.50
N THR A 660 6.31 64.09 -4.90
CA THR A 660 7.48 64.35 -5.73
C THR A 660 7.52 63.41 -6.93
N VAL A 661 7.61 63.95 -8.14
CA VAL A 661 7.83 63.20 -9.38
C VAL A 661 9.20 63.56 -9.94
N VAL A 662 10.08 62.56 -10.08
CA VAL A 662 11.40 62.68 -10.72
C VAL A 662 11.32 61.96 -12.07
N ASN A 663 11.73 62.65 -13.12
CA ASN A 663 11.84 62.10 -14.47
C ASN A 663 13.16 62.57 -15.09
N ALA A 664 14.00 61.62 -15.50
CA ALA A 664 15.30 61.92 -16.07
C ALA A 664 15.76 60.84 -17.04
N ASN A 665 16.63 61.18 -17.99
CA ASN A 665 17.29 60.25 -18.89
C ASN A 665 18.81 60.37 -18.78
N THR A 666 19.31 60.15 -17.57
CA THR A 666 20.75 60.20 -17.25
C THR A 666 21.60 59.23 -18.09
N GLY A 667 21.00 58.11 -18.54
CA GLY A 667 21.66 57.12 -19.39
C GLY A 667 21.63 57.44 -20.89
N GLY A 668 20.88 58.46 -21.33
CA GLY A 668 20.76 58.85 -22.73
C GLY A 668 20.11 57.81 -23.65
N ALA A 669 19.44 56.80 -23.10
CA ALA A 669 18.80 55.74 -23.88
C ALA A 669 17.52 56.27 -24.58
N ALA A 670 17.29 55.87 -25.82
CA ALA A 670 16.09 56.29 -26.55
C ALA A 670 14.82 55.75 -25.88
N GLY A 671 13.83 56.61 -25.67
CA GLY A 671 12.56 56.26 -25.01
C GLY A 671 12.63 56.13 -23.48
N ALA A 672 13.82 56.19 -22.89
CA ALA A 672 14.03 56.27 -21.44
C ALA A 672 13.81 57.70 -20.92
N GLY A 673 13.47 57.83 -19.63
CA GLY A 673 13.07 59.08 -19.01
C GLY A 673 11.77 59.65 -19.60
N THR A 674 10.84 58.80 -20.06
CA THR A 674 9.58 59.23 -20.66
C THR A 674 8.41 59.01 -19.71
N ILE A 675 7.61 60.06 -19.51
CA ILE A 675 6.24 59.97 -18.98
C ILE A 675 5.31 60.44 -20.09
N GLY A 676 4.44 59.60 -20.63
CA GLY A 676 3.58 60.05 -21.72
C GLY A 676 2.40 59.17 -22.08
N GLY A 677 1.61 59.65 -23.02
CA GLY A 677 0.50 58.89 -23.57
C GLY A 677 -0.09 59.51 -24.82
N ASN A 678 -0.78 58.70 -25.63
CA ASN A 678 -1.48 59.19 -26.83
C ASN A 678 -2.74 60.00 -26.48
N GLY A 679 -3.31 59.81 -25.29
CA GLY A 679 -4.38 60.64 -24.72
C GLY A 679 -3.91 61.90 -24.01
N ASP A 680 -4.74 62.41 -23.10
CA ASP A 680 -4.36 63.46 -22.15
C ASP A 680 -3.34 62.91 -21.14
N VAL A 681 -2.37 63.72 -20.74
CA VAL A 681 -1.40 63.39 -19.69
C VAL A 681 -1.53 64.41 -18.57
N THR A 682 -1.75 63.94 -17.36
CA THR A 682 -1.78 64.77 -16.16
C THR A 682 -0.69 64.35 -15.19
N VAL A 683 0.12 65.31 -14.74
CA VAL A 683 1.13 65.10 -13.69
C VAL A 683 0.80 66.01 -12.51
N SER A 684 0.49 65.41 -11.37
CA SER A 684 -0.04 66.09 -10.18
C SER A 684 0.88 65.88 -8.98
N GLY A 685 1.13 66.94 -8.20
CA GLY A 685 2.02 66.84 -7.04
C GLY A 685 2.42 68.14 -6.37
N ARG A 686 3.42 68.08 -5.48
CA ARG A 686 4.07 69.29 -4.93
C ARG A 686 5.24 69.71 -5.80
N ALA A 687 6.11 68.77 -6.17
CA ALA A 687 7.28 69.04 -6.98
C ALA A 687 7.42 68.05 -8.14
N LEU A 688 7.71 68.58 -9.32
CA LEU A 688 8.05 67.85 -10.53
C LEU A 688 9.48 68.23 -10.95
N SER A 689 10.35 67.24 -11.13
CA SER A 689 11.70 67.39 -11.65
C SER A 689 11.84 66.59 -12.94
N ASN A 690 11.66 67.26 -14.08
CA ASN A 690 11.88 66.73 -15.42
C ASN A 690 13.22 67.24 -15.96
N THR A 691 14.31 66.55 -15.65
CA THR A 691 15.67 67.07 -15.91
C THR A 691 16.53 66.07 -16.66
N GLN A 692 17.74 66.48 -17.08
CA GLN A 692 18.74 65.59 -17.68
C GLN A 692 18.17 64.76 -18.85
N GLY A 693 17.52 65.43 -19.81
CA GLY A 693 16.93 64.78 -20.98
C GLY A 693 15.59 64.07 -20.75
N GLY A 694 14.98 64.21 -19.56
CA GLY A 694 13.63 63.72 -19.28
C GLY A 694 12.56 64.33 -20.21
N GLN A 695 11.56 63.53 -20.56
CA GLN A 695 10.48 63.88 -21.49
C GLN A 695 9.11 63.61 -20.87
N ILE A 696 8.22 64.61 -20.92
CA ILE A 696 6.79 64.44 -20.65
C ILE A 696 6.00 64.79 -21.90
N VAL A 697 5.26 63.84 -22.45
CA VAL A 697 4.66 63.95 -23.79
C VAL A 697 3.19 63.53 -23.77
N ALA A 698 2.30 64.45 -24.16
CA ALA A 698 0.87 64.20 -24.34
C ALA A 698 0.47 64.23 -25.82
N GLY A 699 -0.23 63.19 -26.27
CA GLY A 699 -0.85 63.15 -27.60
C GLY A 699 -2.13 63.99 -27.69
N HIS A 700 -2.65 64.47 -26.56
CA HIS A 700 -3.67 65.52 -26.47
C HIS A 700 -3.19 66.65 -25.55
N ASN A 701 -3.86 66.91 -24.43
CA ASN A 701 -3.48 67.97 -23.49
C ASN A 701 -2.47 67.46 -22.46
N LEU A 702 -1.49 68.29 -22.12
CA LEU A 702 -0.60 68.09 -20.98
C LEU A 702 -1.02 69.05 -19.86
N THR A 703 -1.51 68.49 -18.75
CA THR A 703 -1.87 69.25 -17.55
C THR A 703 -0.87 68.98 -16.44
N LEU A 704 -0.26 70.04 -15.91
CA LEU A 704 0.63 69.97 -14.76
C LEU A 704 -0.08 70.57 -13.54
N ALA A 705 -0.64 69.71 -12.69
CA ALA A 705 -1.24 70.12 -11.42
C ALA A 705 -0.19 70.04 -10.30
N THR A 706 0.96 70.70 -10.50
CA THR A 706 2.09 70.68 -9.57
C THR A 706 2.19 71.99 -8.80
N ALA A 707 1.96 71.95 -7.49
CA ALA A 707 1.65 73.14 -6.70
C ALA A 707 2.84 74.00 -6.23
N GLN A 708 4.06 73.44 -6.11
CA GLN A 708 5.21 74.17 -5.53
C GLN A 708 6.35 74.40 -6.53
N SER A 709 6.77 73.38 -7.29
CA SER A 709 7.94 73.49 -8.18
C SER A 709 7.80 72.62 -9.41
N VAL A 710 8.06 73.18 -10.58
CA VAL A 710 8.27 72.45 -11.84
C VAL A 710 9.67 72.78 -12.36
N ASN A 711 10.61 71.87 -12.15
CA ASN A 711 11.96 71.97 -12.70
C ASN A 711 12.03 71.17 -14.01
N ASN A 712 12.03 71.85 -15.14
CA ASN A 712 12.19 71.32 -16.49
C ASN A 712 13.59 71.57 -17.06
N SER A 713 14.62 71.75 -16.23
CA SER A 713 15.96 72.10 -16.71
C SER A 713 16.54 71.01 -17.60
N THR A 714 16.93 71.34 -18.84
CA THR A 714 17.39 70.40 -19.88
C THR A 714 16.38 69.28 -20.21
N GLY A 715 15.12 69.41 -19.78
CA GLY A 715 14.03 68.49 -20.06
C GLY A 715 13.10 68.98 -21.18
N SER A 716 12.14 68.15 -21.54
CA SER A 716 11.10 68.47 -22.53
C SER A 716 9.70 68.20 -21.99
N LEU A 717 8.81 69.18 -22.09
CA LEU A 717 7.37 69.10 -21.87
C LEU A 717 6.68 69.38 -23.21
N SER A 718 5.87 68.46 -23.70
CA SER A 718 5.25 68.57 -25.03
C SER A 718 3.79 68.12 -25.00
N ALA A 719 2.91 68.91 -25.58
CA ALA A 719 1.50 68.57 -25.82
C ALA A 719 1.16 68.73 -27.30
N ALA A 720 0.43 67.77 -27.87
CA ALA A 720 -0.12 67.93 -29.22
C ALA A 720 -1.27 68.94 -29.26
N ASN A 721 -1.95 69.17 -28.13
CA ASN A 721 -2.93 70.23 -27.95
C ASN A 721 -2.39 71.25 -26.93
N ASN A 722 -3.07 71.44 -25.80
CA ASN A 722 -2.72 72.48 -24.82
C ASN A 722 -1.70 71.96 -23.79
N LEU A 723 -0.77 72.83 -23.40
CA LEU A 723 0.07 72.66 -22.22
C LEU A 723 -0.44 73.63 -21.14
N THR A 724 -0.95 73.10 -20.03
CA THR A 724 -1.54 73.89 -18.95
C THR A 724 -0.81 73.67 -17.63
N LEU A 725 -0.31 74.74 -17.04
CA LEU A 725 0.15 74.83 -15.66
C LEU A 725 -0.51 76.05 -15.01
N ASP A 726 -1.71 75.83 -14.47
CA ASP A 726 -2.49 76.84 -13.75
C ASP A 726 -2.36 76.62 -12.25
N GLN A 727 -1.20 76.98 -11.70
CA GLN A 727 -0.82 76.77 -10.31
C GLN A 727 -0.08 78.01 -9.81
N SER A 728 -0.82 79.02 -9.34
CA SER A 728 -0.28 80.34 -8.95
C SER A 728 0.78 80.31 -7.85
N GLY A 729 0.91 79.19 -7.13
CA GLY A 729 1.96 78.96 -6.12
C GLY A 729 3.23 78.27 -6.64
N ALA A 730 3.25 77.81 -7.89
CA ALA A 730 4.36 77.02 -8.42
C ALA A 730 5.51 77.89 -8.94
N ALA A 731 6.75 77.53 -8.62
CA ALA A 731 7.95 78.07 -9.27
C ALA A 731 8.35 77.18 -10.45
N VAL A 732 8.54 77.76 -11.64
CA VAL A 732 8.96 77.04 -12.85
C VAL A 732 10.40 77.37 -13.19
N ILE A 733 11.24 76.34 -13.32
CA ILE A 733 12.62 76.44 -13.78
C ILE A 733 12.73 75.69 -15.10
N ASN A 734 12.89 76.40 -16.21
CA ASN A 734 13.01 75.86 -17.56
C ASN A 734 14.41 76.11 -18.16
N GLN A 735 15.46 76.04 -17.33
CA GLN A 735 16.82 76.37 -17.79
C GLN A 735 17.33 75.38 -18.83
N GLY A 736 17.60 75.85 -20.05
CA GLY A 736 17.95 74.97 -21.17
C GLY A 736 16.87 73.93 -21.54
N GLY A 737 15.67 74.04 -20.96
CA GLY A 737 14.55 73.13 -21.17
C GLY A 737 13.63 73.58 -22.32
N SER A 738 12.65 72.74 -22.65
CA SER A 738 11.64 73.02 -23.68
C SER A 738 10.23 72.77 -23.14
N MET A 739 9.33 73.75 -23.30
CA MET A 739 7.90 73.65 -23.02
C MET A 739 7.12 73.98 -24.28
N ARG A 740 6.36 73.02 -24.80
CA ARG A 740 5.66 73.14 -26.09
C ARG A 740 4.23 72.64 -26.03
N GLY A 741 3.35 73.37 -26.71
CA GLY A 741 1.99 72.95 -27.04
C GLY A 741 1.65 73.44 -28.44
N ASN A 742 1.01 72.62 -29.28
CA ASN A 742 0.51 73.14 -30.56
C ASN A 742 -0.78 73.96 -30.38
N GLY A 743 -1.49 73.76 -29.27
CA GLY A 743 -2.58 74.62 -28.80
C GLY A 743 -2.07 75.75 -27.89
N ALA A 744 -2.84 76.07 -26.85
CA ALA A 744 -2.45 77.07 -25.86
C ALA A 744 -1.36 76.53 -24.91
N VAL A 745 -0.38 77.37 -24.57
CA VAL A 745 0.60 77.12 -23.51
C VAL A 745 0.30 78.05 -22.35
N SER A 746 -0.58 77.64 -21.43
CA SER A 746 -1.02 78.49 -20.32
C SER A 746 -0.17 78.28 -19.07
N LEU A 747 0.58 79.31 -18.65
CA LEU A 747 1.43 79.31 -17.47
C LEU A 747 0.99 80.41 -16.48
N ASN A 748 0.17 80.04 -15.50
CA ASN A 748 -0.17 80.90 -14.36
C ASN A 748 0.57 80.40 -13.12
N VAL A 749 1.72 81.02 -12.83
CA VAL A 749 2.73 80.52 -11.88
C VAL A 749 3.34 81.64 -11.05
N ALA A 750 3.91 81.32 -9.89
CA ALA A 750 4.50 82.30 -8.97
C ALA A 750 5.77 82.95 -9.53
N SER A 751 6.60 82.17 -10.23
CA SER A 751 7.82 82.62 -10.87
C SER A 751 8.20 81.72 -12.03
N LEU A 752 8.82 82.28 -13.06
CA LEU A 752 9.30 81.54 -14.24
C LEU A 752 10.75 81.95 -14.55
N ASP A 753 11.68 81.01 -14.45
CA ASP A 753 13.04 81.13 -14.97
C ASP A 753 13.14 80.36 -16.28
N ASN A 754 13.31 81.08 -17.39
CA ASN A 754 13.47 80.51 -18.72
C ASN A 754 14.88 80.76 -19.30
N THR A 755 15.91 80.84 -18.46
CA THR A 755 17.29 81.10 -18.92
C THR A 755 17.74 80.04 -19.92
N SER A 756 18.05 80.45 -21.15
CA SER A 756 18.42 79.56 -22.26
C SER A 756 17.37 78.48 -22.61
N GLY A 757 16.13 78.60 -22.10
CA GLY A 757 15.02 77.68 -22.35
C GLY A 757 14.12 78.12 -23.50
N LYS A 758 13.24 77.22 -23.94
CA LYS A 758 12.25 77.45 -25.00
C LYS A 758 10.84 77.26 -24.45
N ILE A 759 9.97 78.22 -24.70
CA ILE A 759 8.52 78.17 -24.43
C ILE A 759 7.83 78.65 -25.69
N GLY A 760 6.95 77.85 -26.28
CA GLY A 760 6.32 78.23 -27.53
C GLY A 760 5.47 77.15 -28.16
N ASN A 761 4.77 77.55 -29.21
CA ASN A 761 4.01 76.68 -30.10
C ASN A 761 4.76 76.47 -31.43
N ASP A 762 4.38 75.43 -32.16
CA ASP A 762 4.92 75.21 -33.50
C ASP A 762 4.42 76.29 -34.48
N ALA A 763 5.29 76.71 -35.41
CA ALA A 763 4.95 77.74 -36.39
C ALA A 763 3.74 77.31 -37.24
N GLY A 764 2.70 78.15 -37.28
CA GLY A 764 1.45 77.87 -38.02
C GLY A 764 0.40 77.06 -37.24
N SER A 765 0.66 76.72 -35.97
CA SER A 765 -0.26 75.94 -35.13
C SER A 765 -1.51 76.72 -34.67
N GLY A 766 -1.49 78.06 -34.69
CA GLY A 766 -2.61 78.91 -34.25
C GLY A 766 -2.76 79.05 -32.72
N GLY A 767 -1.90 78.38 -31.93
CA GLY A 767 -1.87 78.47 -30.47
C GLY A 767 -1.36 79.81 -29.91
N SER A 768 -1.66 80.08 -28.64
CA SER A 768 -1.16 81.23 -27.87
C SER A 768 -0.32 80.76 -26.69
N VAL A 769 0.75 81.47 -26.37
CA VAL A 769 1.49 81.32 -25.10
C VAL A 769 0.97 82.34 -24.11
#